data_AF-A0A8C1REY0-F1
#
_entry.id   AF-A0A8C1REY0-F1
#
_cell.length_a   1.000
_cell.length_b   1.000
_cell.length_c   1.000
_cell.angle_alpha   90.00
_cell.angle_beta   90.00
_cell.angle_gamma   90.00
#
_symmetry.space_group_name_H-M   'P 1'
#
loop_
_entity.id
_entity.type
_entity.pdbx_description
1 polymer ?
#
loop_
_entity_poly.entity_id
_entity_poly.type
_entity_poly.pdbx_seq_one_letter_code
_entity_poly.pdbx_strand_id
1 'polypeptide(L)'
;MVLHLEKIIALQKKTSCIRNLCILAHVDHGGNEYLINLIDSPGHVDFSSEVSTAVRLCDGAIIVVDAVEGVCPQTQVVLRQAWLENIRPVLVINKIDRLIVELKLTSQEAFTHLQKILEQVNAVTGSLFTSKVLEERAEKDAEAQSSCTENSSADQVYDWSAGLEETDDSDLYFSPDRGNVVFASAIDGWGFRIHQFAEMYSQKMGIRSSVLLKTLWGDFYLNAKAQKIMKGAQSKGKKPLFVQLVLDNIWSMYDAVVTRRDKEKVEKMVTSLGLKVMSRDLRHSDPKVLLSAICSQWLPVSQAVLSMVCEKLPCPAEISAERVEKLMSVGARRFDSLPEKTQELKKAFLDCSADDTAPVIVFVSKMFAVDSKALPQNKQRPLTQEEISQRRELARQRHAERQAANQSAEKALSVKAAVEEESKEHFVAFARVYSGIIRKGQKVFVLGPKYNPSLALRLPEGCSVADVLPSIPHMACCTVDRLYLLMGRELEDLDEVPSGNVLGIGGMEEFILKSATISTSPACPPFTPLSFEATPIVRVAVEPKHPSEMPKLVRGMRLLNQADPCAEVLIQETGEHVLVTAGEVHLQRCLDDLRERFAKIEISVSEPIIPFRETVIRPPKMDMVNEDLGKQQKVAVIHQVKEEQMKIPEGVQVDSTGLVTLTTSNKMATVGVRAIPLPEEVTRLLEDNVELIRTMEQFSLFAWEDKTLDINQKILENIQDFKVKLESNLQGHKWRGAVEHIWAFGPRRFGPNILLNNIEGYRRPSVWQCLEREKETERAEIRDFDNSIVSGFQLATLSGPMCEEPLMGVCFSVETWDMKISVPQAQQDSVDEDSQPSEPNNDDQSERSDMHETSSNRSRSRAEAAGGSVDCYGPFSGQLIAAMKDTCRYAFQAKPQRLMAAMYTCEIMATAEVLGRMYAVLSKREGRVLQEEMKEGTDMFIIKAVLPVAESFGFADEIRKRTSGLASPQLVFSHWEVIGSDPFWVPTTEEEYLHFGEKADSANQALKYRNAVRRRKGLYVEEKLVEHAEKQRTLSKNK
;
A
#
# COMPACT_ATOMS: atom_id res chain seq x y z
N MET A 1 12.44 18.11 32.27
CA MET A 1 11.13 17.71 32.83
C MET A 1 11.29 16.29 33.36
N VAL A 2 11.36 16.08 34.68
CA VAL A 2 11.61 14.76 35.28
C VAL A 2 10.27 14.09 35.56
N LEU A 3 9.86 13.16 34.70
CA LEU A 3 8.78 12.22 34.98
C LEU A 3 9.32 11.13 35.93
N HIS A 4 8.66 10.95 37.09
CA HIS A 4 9.10 10.00 38.11
C HIS A 4 9.17 8.55 37.60
N LEU A 5 10.36 7.96 37.68
CA LEU A 5 10.75 6.58 37.31
C LEU A 5 9.75 5.49 37.76
N GLU A 6 9.13 5.67 38.94
CA GLU A 6 8.21 4.69 39.52
C GLU A 6 6.88 4.56 38.75
N LYS A 7 6.42 5.64 38.09
CA LYS A 7 5.17 5.61 37.29
C LYS A 7 5.35 4.81 36.00
N ILE A 8 6.50 4.92 35.35
CA ILE A 8 6.80 4.23 34.09
C ILE A 8 6.87 2.72 34.31
N ILE A 9 7.47 2.27 35.42
CA ILE A 9 7.60 0.85 35.79
C ILE A 9 6.23 0.21 36.09
N ALA A 10 5.27 0.97 36.63
CA ALA A 10 3.93 0.46 36.93
C ALA A 10 3.08 0.24 35.66
N LEU A 11 3.28 1.05 34.62
CA LEU A 11 2.52 1.00 33.36
C LEU A 11 2.93 -0.17 32.44
N GLN A 12 4.19 -0.61 32.50
CA GLN A 12 4.71 -1.73 31.71
C GLN A 12 4.10 -3.11 32.06
N LYS A 13 3.37 -3.26 33.17
CA LYS A 13 2.89 -4.57 33.68
C LYS A 13 1.51 -5.03 33.15
N LYS A 14 0.88 -4.35 32.20
CA LYS A 14 -0.45 -4.72 31.66
C LYS A 14 -0.45 -4.85 30.13
N THR A 15 -0.28 -6.07 29.63
CA THR A 15 0.05 -6.40 28.21
C THR A 15 -1.10 -6.89 27.31
N SER A 16 -2.37 -6.92 27.73
CA SER A 16 -3.38 -7.76 27.05
C SER A 16 -4.11 -7.19 25.81
N CYS A 17 -3.86 -5.96 25.36
CA CYS A 17 -4.53 -5.38 24.17
C CYS A 17 -3.68 -4.23 23.62
N ILE A 18 -2.86 -4.47 22.61
CA ILE A 18 -2.06 -3.45 21.91
C ILE A 18 -2.62 -3.32 20.50
N ARG A 19 -3.32 -2.22 20.25
CA ARG A 19 -3.50 -1.65 18.91
C ARG A 19 -2.66 -0.37 18.91
N ASN A 20 -1.44 -0.48 18.39
CA ASN A 20 -0.39 0.53 18.19
C ASN A 20 -0.29 1.66 19.22
N LEU A 21 0.74 1.58 20.05
CA LEU A 21 0.87 2.38 21.24
C LEU A 21 2.34 2.75 21.40
N CYS A 22 2.71 3.98 21.07
CA CYS A 22 4.06 4.46 21.30
C CYS A 22 4.40 4.32 22.79
N ILE A 23 5.57 3.79 23.13
CA ILE A 23 6.04 3.64 24.50
C ILE A 23 7.31 4.45 24.66
N LEU A 24 7.33 5.35 25.62
CA LEU A 24 8.53 6.09 25.98
C LEU A 24 9.40 5.24 26.91
N ALA A 25 10.63 4.97 26.47
CA ALA A 25 11.65 4.32 27.27
C ALA A 25 12.72 5.36 27.67
N HIS A 26 12.94 5.49 28.98
CA HIS A 26 14.03 6.28 29.53
C HIS A 26 15.24 5.37 29.79
N VAL A 27 16.41 5.76 29.30
CA VAL A 27 17.63 4.93 29.37
C VAL A 27 18.82 5.77 29.80
N ASP A 28 19.44 5.37 30.90
CA ASP A 28 20.70 5.96 31.36
C ASP A 28 21.85 5.13 30.80
N HIS A 29 22.61 5.70 29.86
CA HIS A 29 23.78 5.04 29.27
C HIS A 29 24.97 6.00 29.22
N GLY A 30 26.07 5.63 29.87
CA GLY A 30 27.33 6.39 29.81
C GLY A 30 27.29 7.78 30.46
N GLY A 31 26.33 8.07 31.33
CA GLY A 31 26.13 9.39 31.95
C GLY A 31 25.21 10.34 31.16
N ASN A 32 24.67 9.89 30.02
CA ASN A 32 23.66 10.59 29.23
C ASN A 32 22.29 9.92 29.43
N GLU A 33 21.25 10.73 29.58
CA GLU A 33 19.85 10.30 29.64
C GLU A 33 19.27 10.31 28.21
N TYR A 34 18.80 9.16 27.74
CA TYR A 34 18.16 9.01 26.42
C TYR A 34 16.65 8.79 26.58
N LEU A 35 15.87 9.48 25.75
CA LEU A 35 14.43 9.27 25.58
C LEU A 35 14.19 8.57 24.25
N ILE A 36 13.68 7.35 24.30
CA ILE A 36 13.38 6.54 23.10
C ILE A 36 11.87 6.42 22.96
N ASN A 37 11.34 6.93 21.85
CA ASN A 37 9.95 6.75 21.45
C ASN A 37 9.84 5.43 20.66
N LEU A 38 9.43 4.35 21.32
CA LEU A 38 9.24 3.05 20.68
C LEU A 38 7.88 3.01 19.99
N ILE A 39 7.85 2.84 18.67
CA ILE A 39 6.61 2.66 17.91
C ILE A 39 6.43 1.16 17.65
N ASP A 40 5.36 0.59 18.22
CA ASP A 40 4.98 -0.80 17.94
C ASP A 40 4.11 -0.87 16.68
N SER A 41 4.55 -1.68 15.72
CA SER A 41 3.87 -1.89 14.43
C SER A 41 3.50 -3.36 14.26
N PRO A 42 2.32 -3.68 13.70
CA PRO A 42 1.88 -5.07 13.55
C PRO A 42 2.75 -5.82 12.53
N GLY A 43 3.11 -7.07 12.83
CA GLY A 43 3.98 -7.89 11.96
C GLY A 43 3.28 -8.67 10.85
N HIS A 44 1.94 -8.60 10.74
CA HIS A 44 1.19 -9.37 9.75
C HIS A 44 1.18 -8.66 8.38
N VAL A 45 1.31 -9.42 7.28
CA VAL A 45 1.42 -8.91 5.90
C VAL A 45 0.25 -8.00 5.51
N ASP A 46 -0.98 -8.40 5.84
CA ASP A 46 -2.19 -7.61 5.57
C ASP A 46 -2.20 -6.22 6.25
N PHE A 47 -1.39 -6.02 7.31
CA PHE A 47 -1.20 -4.72 7.99
C PHE A 47 0.13 -4.05 7.61
N SER A 48 0.74 -4.44 6.49
CA SER A 48 1.96 -3.82 5.95
C SER A 48 1.83 -2.30 5.79
N SER A 49 0.63 -1.78 5.53
CA SER A 49 0.39 -0.34 5.47
C SER A 49 0.52 0.36 6.82
N GLU A 50 0.12 -0.29 7.91
CA GLU A 50 0.37 0.22 9.26
C GLU A 50 1.88 0.27 9.54
N VAL A 51 2.64 -0.72 9.04
CA VAL A 51 4.11 -0.75 9.13
C VAL A 51 4.72 0.39 8.32
N SER A 52 4.35 0.58 7.05
CA SER A 52 4.87 1.67 6.21
C SER A 52 4.59 3.05 6.84
N THR A 53 3.40 3.22 7.40
CA THR A 53 2.97 4.44 8.11
C THR A 53 3.81 4.70 9.37
N ALA A 54 4.20 3.65 10.10
CA ALA A 54 5.04 3.74 11.28
C ALA A 54 6.52 4.00 10.94
N VAL A 55 7.06 3.24 9.98
CA VAL A 55 8.45 3.31 9.52
C VAL A 55 8.83 4.74 9.13
N ARG A 56 7.94 5.47 8.45
CA ARG A 56 8.18 6.88 8.11
C ARG A 56 8.41 7.83 9.27
N LEU A 57 7.76 7.58 10.41
CA LEU A 57 7.93 8.38 11.61
C LEU A 57 9.19 7.99 12.39
N CYS A 58 9.74 6.79 12.16
CA CYS A 58 10.91 6.27 12.87
C CYS A 58 12.24 6.71 12.25
N ASP A 59 13.27 6.91 13.08
CA ASP A 59 14.65 7.14 12.62
C ASP A 59 15.48 5.86 12.47
N GLY A 60 15.05 4.82 13.18
CA GLY A 60 15.70 3.51 13.22
C GLY A 60 14.67 2.39 13.26
N ALA A 61 15.08 1.19 12.87
CA ALA A 61 14.25 0.00 12.94
C ALA A 61 14.96 -1.11 13.72
N ILE A 62 14.19 -1.84 14.54
CA ILE A 62 14.67 -3.06 15.19
C ILE A 62 14.03 -4.23 14.47
N ILE A 63 14.85 -5.06 13.86
CA ILE A 63 14.42 -6.22 13.08
C ILE A 63 14.58 -7.45 13.96
N VAL A 64 13.46 -8.07 14.30
CA VAL A 64 13.44 -9.26 15.16
C VAL A 64 13.30 -10.49 14.27
N VAL A 65 14.26 -11.39 14.38
CA VAL A 65 14.30 -12.66 13.64
C VAL A 65 14.24 -13.81 14.62
N ASP A 66 13.41 -14.83 14.34
CA ASP A 66 13.34 -16.03 15.15
C ASP A 66 14.54 -16.94 14.83
N ALA A 67 15.23 -17.40 15.87
CA ALA A 67 16.37 -18.29 15.75
C ALA A 67 16.03 -19.68 15.19
N VAL A 68 14.76 -20.12 15.23
CA VAL A 68 14.32 -21.42 14.70
C VAL A 68 13.74 -21.27 13.29
N GLU A 69 12.84 -20.31 13.09
CA GLU A 69 12.18 -20.10 11.80
C GLU A 69 13.13 -19.44 10.79
N GLY A 70 14.16 -18.73 11.30
CA GLY A 70 15.13 -18.00 10.49
C GLY A 70 14.50 -16.78 9.83
N VAL A 71 15.05 -16.37 8.68
CA VAL A 71 14.49 -15.26 7.91
C VAL A 71 13.18 -15.71 7.25
N CYS A 72 12.07 -15.08 7.62
CA CYS A 72 10.76 -15.30 7.01
C CYS A 72 10.51 -14.27 5.89
N PRO A 73 9.58 -14.52 4.95
CA PRO A 73 9.28 -13.57 3.88
C PRO A 73 8.78 -12.22 4.42
N GLN A 74 8.02 -12.22 5.52
CA GLN A 74 7.64 -10.99 6.24
C GLN A 74 8.85 -10.15 6.63
N THR A 75 9.91 -10.78 7.14
CA THR A 75 11.15 -10.10 7.51
C THR A 75 11.80 -9.46 6.28
N GLN A 76 11.78 -10.13 5.12
CA GLN A 76 12.32 -9.59 3.88
C GLN A 76 11.54 -8.36 3.40
N VAL A 77 10.21 -8.41 3.48
CA VAL A 77 9.34 -7.26 3.14
C VAL A 77 9.62 -6.08 4.06
N VAL A 78 9.68 -6.31 5.38
CA VAL A 78 9.97 -5.24 6.36
C VAL A 78 11.39 -4.66 6.16
N LEU A 79 12.38 -5.51 5.87
CA LEU A 79 13.74 -5.09 5.49
C LEU A 79 13.73 -4.19 4.25
N ARG A 80 13.01 -4.62 3.21
CA ARG A 80 12.85 -3.85 1.97
C ARG A 80 12.18 -2.50 2.22
N GLN A 81 11.16 -2.45 3.06
CA GLN A 81 10.49 -1.19 3.42
C GLN A 81 11.41 -0.25 4.21
N ALA A 82 12.13 -0.77 5.20
CA ALA A 82 13.11 0.01 5.96
C ALA A 82 14.22 0.57 5.05
N TRP A 83 14.65 -0.23 4.06
CA TRP A 83 15.61 0.16 3.05
C TRP A 83 15.09 1.26 2.14
N LEU A 84 13.88 1.09 1.58
CA LEU A 84 13.25 2.08 0.71
C LEU A 84 13.10 3.43 1.43
N GLU A 85 12.81 3.45 2.72
CA GLU A 85 12.69 4.68 3.51
C GLU A 85 14.03 5.20 4.08
N ASN A 86 15.17 4.62 3.68
CA ASN A 86 16.52 4.97 4.12
C ASN A 86 16.66 5.02 5.66
N ILE A 87 16.11 4.01 6.35
CA ILE A 87 16.20 3.87 7.81
C ILE A 87 17.28 2.87 8.15
N ARG A 88 18.06 3.15 9.22
CA ARG A 88 19.10 2.23 9.69
C ARG A 88 18.46 1.08 10.49
N PRO A 89 18.57 -0.18 10.02
CA PRO A 89 18.06 -1.32 10.76
C PRO A 89 19.11 -1.89 11.72
N VAL A 90 18.64 -2.44 12.83
CA VAL A 90 19.45 -3.17 13.81
C VAL A 90 18.84 -4.55 14.02
N LEU A 91 19.66 -5.60 14.12
CA LEU A 91 19.18 -6.99 14.14
C LEU A 91 19.13 -7.56 15.57
N VAL A 92 18.00 -8.18 15.90
CA VAL A 92 17.81 -8.95 17.13
C VAL A 92 17.42 -10.37 16.77
N ILE A 93 18.29 -11.33 17.06
CA ILE A 93 17.99 -12.76 16.92
C ILE A 93 17.38 -13.24 18.23
N ASN A 94 16.08 -13.54 18.19
CA ASN A 94 15.28 -13.92 19.35
C ASN A 94 14.97 -15.42 19.36
N LYS A 95 14.49 -15.93 20.49
CA LYS A 95 14.08 -17.34 20.71
C LYS A 95 15.21 -18.37 20.62
N ILE A 96 16.42 -17.98 21.02
CA ILE A 96 17.58 -18.89 21.07
C ILE A 96 17.35 -20.06 22.06
N ASP A 97 16.51 -19.86 23.08
CA ASP A 97 16.07 -20.89 24.02
C ASP A 97 15.47 -22.12 23.33
N ARG A 98 14.77 -21.94 22.20
CA ARG A 98 14.20 -23.05 21.43
C ARG A 98 15.27 -23.93 20.78
N LEU A 99 16.42 -23.36 20.39
CA LEU A 99 17.56 -24.15 19.90
C LEU A 99 18.09 -25.10 20.99
N ILE A 100 18.02 -24.66 22.25
CA ILE A 100 18.52 -25.41 23.41
C ILE A 100 17.50 -26.46 23.87
N VAL A 101 16.24 -26.06 24.02
CA VAL A 101 15.21 -26.89 24.67
C VAL A 101 14.43 -27.76 23.68
N GLU A 102 14.04 -27.21 22.53
CA GLU A 102 13.22 -27.90 21.52
C GLU A 102 14.09 -28.73 20.58
N LEU A 103 15.03 -28.07 19.89
CA LEU A 103 15.91 -28.74 18.92
C LEU A 103 17.07 -29.50 19.58
N LYS A 104 17.39 -29.20 20.84
CA LYS A 104 18.47 -29.83 21.61
C LYS A 104 19.82 -29.86 20.88
N LEU A 105 20.11 -28.79 20.14
CA LEU A 105 21.36 -28.66 19.40
C LEU A 105 22.53 -28.55 20.37
N THR A 106 23.70 -29.01 19.94
CA THR A 106 24.95 -28.72 20.65
C THR A 106 25.32 -27.25 20.49
N SER A 107 26.13 -26.71 21.41
CA SER A 107 26.59 -25.31 21.35
C SER A 107 27.37 -25.00 20.06
N GLN A 108 28.03 -25.99 19.46
CA GLN A 108 28.72 -25.85 18.18
C GLN A 108 27.74 -25.76 17.00
N GLU A 109 26.76 -26.66 16.95
CA GLU A 109 25.73 -26.66 15.89
C GLU A 109 24.89 -25.38 15.93
N ALA A 110 24.56 -24.91 17.14
CA ALA A 110 23.85 -23.66 17.34
C ALA A 110 24.64 -22.45 16.82
N PHE A 111 25.97 -22.42 16.99
CA PHE A 111 26.80 -21.36 16.40
C PHE A 111 26.75 -21.37 14.87
N THR A 112 26.93 -22.55 14.26
CA THR A 112 26.81 -22.70 12.80
C THR A 112 25.42 -22.27 12.31
N HIS A 113 24.36 -22.60 13.06
CA HIS A 113 23.00 -22.18 12.74
C HIS A 113 22.82 -20.65 12.80
N LEU A 114 23.32 -20.00 13.87
CA LEU A 114 23.27 -18.54 14.00
C LEU A 114 24.06 -17.82 12.91
N GLN A 115 25.20 -18.38 12.49
CA GLN A 115 25.99 -17.84 11.38
C GLN A 115 25.20 -17.89 10.07
N LYS A 116 24.53 -19.02 9.77
CA LYS A 116 23.67 -19.15 8.58
C LYS A 116 22.52 -18.13 8.57
N ILE A 117 21.88 -17.88 9.71
CA ILE A 117 20.83 -16.86 9.81
C ILE A 117 21.39 -15.48 9.44
N LEU A 118 22.57 -15.13 9.93
CA LEU A 118 23.22 -13.85 9.61
C LEU A 118 23.58 -13.75 8.12
N GLU A 119 24.10 -14.82 7.53
CA GLU A 119 24.37 -14.91 6.09
C GLU A 119 23.09 -14.72 5.27
N GLN A 120 21.97 -15.32 5.66
CA GLN A 120 20.67 -15.14 5.00
C GLN A 120 20.18 -13.69 5.06
N VAL A 121 20.24 -13.04 6.23
CA VAL A 121 19.84 -11.62 6.37
C VAL A 121 20.74 -10.71 5.54
N ASN A 122 22.06 -10.98 5.55
CA ASN A 122 23.02 -10.21 4.77
C ASN A 122 22.86 -10.45 3.27
N ALA A 123 22.42 -11.63 2.81
CA ALA A 123 22.12 -11.90 1.41
C ALA A 123 20.92 -11.07 0.92
N VAL A 124 19.87 -10.96 1.74
CA VAL A 124 18.71 -10.09 1.44
C VAL A 124 19.15 -8.63 1.37
N THR A 125 19.93 -8.17 2.36
CA THR A 125 20.44 -6.79 2.41
C THR A 125 21.38 -6.51 1.23
N GLY A 126 22.24 -7.46 0.87
CA GLY A 126 23.14 -7.37 -0.27
C GLY A 126 22.40 -7.34 -1.61
N SER A 127 21.28 -8.07 -1.74
CA SER A 127 20.43 -7.99 -2.94
C SER A 127 19.81 -6.60 -3.10
N LEU A 128 19.32 -6.00 -2.00
CA LEU A 128 18.76 -4.66 -2.01
C LEU A 128 19.82 -3.59 -2.32
N PHE A 129 21.01 -3.74 -1.74
CA PHE A 129 22.14 -2.85 -1.99
C PHE A 129 22.64 -2.94 -3.44
N THR A 130 22.82 -4.15 -3.95
CA THR A 130 23.23 -4.38 -5.34
C THR A 130 22.23 -3.74 -6.29
N SER A 131 20.91 -3.88 -6.04
CA SER A 131 19.88 -3.18 -6.83
C SER A 131 20.09 -1.66 -6.83
N LYS A 132 20.30 -1.06 -5.66
CA LYS A 132 20.49 0.39 -5.52
C LYS A 132 21.75 0.88 -6.23
N VAL A 133 22.89 0.18 -6.07
CA VAL A 133 24.14 0.56 -6.76
C VAL A 133 24.00 0.43 -8.27
N LEU A 134 23.29 -0.59 -8.76
CA LEU A 134 23.01 -0.74 -10.19
C LEU A 134 22.11 0.39 -10.69
N GLU A 135 21.10 0.79 -9.93
CA GLU A 135 20.22 1.93 -10.25
C GLU A 135 20.99 3.26 -10.25
N GLU A 136 21.76 3.57 -9.21
CA GLU A 136 22.55 4.80 -9.11
C GLU A 136 23.63 4.89 -10.19
N ARG A 137 24.24 3.77 -10.59
CA ARG A 137 25.18 3.75 -11.71
C ARG A 137 24.48 3.92 -13.03
N ALA A 138 23.32 3.30 -13.24
CA ALA A 138 22.53 3.57 -14.44
C ALA A 138 22.19 5.06 -14.56
N GLU A 139 21.89 5.75 -13.45
CA GLU A 139 21.71 7.21 -13.41
C GLU A 139 23.01 7.98 -13.73
N LYS A 140 24.13 7.64 -13.08
CA LYS A 140 25.42 8.34 -13.28
C LYS A 140 26.05 8.09 -14.66
N ASP A 141 25.89 6.89 -15.21
CA ASP A 141 26.38 6.53 -16.54
C ASP A 141 25.56 7.23 -17.63
N ALA A 142 24.24 7.40 -17.42
CA ALA A 142 23.41 8.23 -18.28
C ALA A 142 23.84 9.72 -18.25
N GLU A 143 24.15 10.25 -17.07
CA GLU A 143 24.69 11.62 -16.91
C GLU A 143 26.08 11.77 -17.56
N ALA A 144 26.99 10.82 -17.39
CA ALA A 144 28.33 10.86 -17.98
C ALA A 144 28.29 10.77 -19.52
N GLN A 145 27.40 9.95 -20.08
CA GLN A 145 27.20 9.84 -21.52
C GLN A 145 26.60 11.11 -22.15
N SER A 146 25.81 11.89 -21.40
CA SER A 146 25.30 13.19 -21.86
C SER A 146 26.39 14.27 -21.97
N SER A 147 27.51 14.12 -21.25
CA SER A 147 28.56 15.14 -21.12
C SER A 147 29.77 14.96 -22.06
N CYS A 148 29.88 13.83 -22.75
CA CYS A 148 31.05 13.49 -23.57
C CYS A 148 30.69 13.29 -25.04
N THR A 149 30.81 14.36 -25.83
CA THR A 149 30.86 14.26 -27.30
C THR A 149 32.31 13.98 -27.71
N GLU A 150 32.52 12.85 -28.41
CA GLU A 150 33.74 12.41 -29.13
C GLU A 150 34.99 12.03 -28.30
N ASN A 151 35.24 10.73 -28.07
CA ASN A 151 36.20 9.91 -28.86
C ASN A 151 36.66 8.59 -28.16
N SER A 152 36.99 7.64 -29.04
CA SER A 152 37.77 6.41 -28.86
C SER A 152 37.07 5.14 -28.35
N SER A 153 36.73 4.30 -29.34
CA SER A 153 36.55 2.86 -29.25
C SER A 153 37.84 2.17 -28.80
N ALA A 154 37.81 1.54 -27.63
CA ALA A 154 38.70 0.44 -27.28
C ALA A 154 37.96 -0.50 -26.32
N ASP A 155 37.95 -1.79 -26.65
CA ASP A 155 37.45 -2.90 -25.83
C ASP A 155 37.95 -2.77 -24.37
N GLN A 156 37.08 -2.29 -23.49
CA GLN A 156 37.17 -2.57 -22.06
C GLN A 156 36.08 -3.57 -21.75
N VAL A 157 36.49 -4.82 -21.56
CA VAL A 157 35.71 -5.83 -20.86
C VAL A 157 35.35 -5.20 -19.51
N TYR A 158 34.09 -4.84 -19.33
CA TYR A 158 33.56 -4.24 -18.10
C TYR A 158 33.80 -5.18 -16.93
N ASP A 159 34.76 -4.82 -16.08
CA ASP A 159 34.99 -5.50 -14.81
C ASP A 159 34.00 -4.94 -13.77
N TRP A 160 32.81 -5.53 -13.71
CA TRP A 160 31.74 -5.18 -12.76
C TRP A 160 32.20 -5.19 -11.29
N SER A 161 33.32 -5.86 -11.01
CA SER A 161 33.94 -6.02 -9.68
C SER A 161 34.57 -4.73 -9.14
N ALA A 162 35.21 -3.92 -10.00
CA ALA A 162 36.12 -2.87 -9.53
C ALA A 162 35.41 -1.67 -8.89
N GLY A 163 34.20 -1.32 -9.34
CA GLY A 163 33.46 -0.18 -8.77
C GLY A 163 32.76 -0.49 -7.44
N LEU A 164 32.52 -1.77 -7.12
CA LEU A 164 31.92 -2.16 -5.82
C LEU A 164 32.91 -2.00 -4.66
N GLU A 165 34.20 -1.82 -4.97
CA GLU A 165 35.25 -1.64 -3.97
C GLU A 165 35.41 -0.17 -3.50
N GLU A 166 34.79 0.81 -4.20
CA GLU A 166 34.90 2.24 -3.87
C GLU A 166 33.79 2.77 -2.94
N THR A 167 32.63 2.11 -2.83
CA THR A 167 31.58 2.47 -1.88
C THR A 167 31.80 1.78 -0.53
N ASP A 168 31.83 2.56 0.56
CA ASP A 168 32.01 2.02 1.91
C ASP A 168 30.72 1.38 2.42
N ASP A 169 30.54 0.09 2.10
CA ASP A 169 29.34 -0.70 2.44
C ASP A 169 29.39 -1.23 3.89
N SER A 170 30.38 -0.78 4.66
CA SER A 170 30.66 -1.31 5.99
C SER A 170 29.50 -1.10 6.96
N ASP A 171 28.75 0.00 6.87
CA ASP A 171 27.68 0.25 7.83
C ASP A 171 26.39 -0.52 7.54
N LEU A 172 26.34 -1.21 6.40
CA LEU A 172 25.14 -1.88 5.92
C LEU A 172 24.95 -3.30 6.48
N TYR A 173 26.05 -4.04 6.55
CA TYR A 173 25.99 -5.47 6.86
C TYR A 173 25.85 -5.73 8.36
N PHE A 174 25.01 -6.70 8.70
CA PHE A 174 24.85 -7.17 10.06
C PHE A 174 26.04 -8.02 10.46
N SER A 175 26.78 -7.55 11.47
CA SER A 175 28.00 -8.19 11.96
C SER A 175 28.08 -8.03 13.48
N PRO A 176 28.05 -9.13 14.24
CA PRO A 176 28.11 -9.06 15.71
C PRO A 176 29.32 -8.29 16.26
N ASP A 177 30.43 -8.26 15.53
CA ASP A 177 31.64 -7.50 15.86
C ASP A 177 31.42 -5.98 15.89
N ARG A 178 30.57 -5.49 14.98
CA ARG A 178 30.19 -4.07 14.93
C ARG A 178 29.22 -3.71 16.04
N GLY A 179 28.58 -4.70 16.68
CA GLY A 179 27.60 -4.50 17.74
C GLY A 179 26.20 -4.11 17.25
N ASN A 180 25.89 -4.32 15.97
CA ASN A 180 24.54 -4.13 15.40
C ASN A 180 23.66 -5.38 15.47
N VAL A 181 24.13 -6.44 16.14
CA VAL A 181 23.41 -7.71 16.37
C VAL A 181 23.31 -7.98 17.86
N VAL A 182 22.09 -8.26 18.33
CA VAL A 182 21.83 -8.80 19.67
C VAL A 182 21.31 -10.23 19.58
N PHE A 183 21.82 -11.08 20.46
CA PHE A 183 21.30 -12.42 20.69
C PHE A 183 20.42 -12.40 21.94
N ALA A 184 19.16 -12.81 21.81
CA ALA A 184 18.18 -12.72 22.88
C ALA A 184 17.28 -13.96 23.01
N SER A 185 16.77 -14.14 24.22
CA SER A 185 15.59 -14.94 24.52
C SER A 185 14.64 -14.08 25.35
N ALA A 186 13.62 -13.55 24.70
CA ALA A 186 12.62 -12.73 25.38
C ALA A 186 11.76 -13.52 26.39
N ILE A 187 11.59 -14.84 26.18
CA ILE A 187 10.80 -15.71 27.07
C ILE A 187 11.49 -15.85 28.43
N ASP A 188 12.79 -16.10 28.40
CA ASP A 188 13.60 -16.27 29.61
C ASP A 188 14.20 -14.95 30.11
N GLY A 189 13.99 -13.86 29.38
CA GLY A 189 14.32 -12.49 29.81
C GLY A 189 15.79 -12.11 29.70
N TRP A 190 16.61 -12.87 28.97
CA TRP A 190 18.01 -12.51 28.74
C TRP A 190 18.28 -12.06 27.30
N GLY A 191 19.26 -11.18 27.17
CA GLY A 191 19.82 -10.79 25.87
C GLY A 191 21.19 -10.19 26.06
N PHE A 192 22.08 -10.41 25.10
CA PHE A 192 23.45 -9.96 25.22
C PHE A 192 24.05 -9.46 23.91
N ARG A 193 25.06 -8.60 24.08
CA ARG A 193 25.96 -8.16 23.01
C ARG A 193 27.33 -8.79 23.21
N ILE A 194 28.06 -8.98 22.11
CA ILE A 194 29.46 -9.42 22.19
C ILE A 194 30.31 -8.42 23.00
N HIS A 195 29.95 -7.14 22.97
CA HIS A 195 30.58 -6.07 23.74
C HIS A 195 30.58 -6.32 25.25
N GLN A 196 29.46 -6.77 25.81
CA GLN A 196 29.35 -7.07 27.24
C GLN A 196 30.29 -8.20 27.67
N PHE A 197 30.39 -9.25 26.84
CA PHE A 197 31.32 -10.35 27.09
C PHE A 197 32.78 -9.95 26.87
N ALA A 198 33.07 -9.13 25.85
CA ALA A 198 34.42 -8.62 25.62
C ALA A 198 34.93 -7.82 26.82
N GLU A 199 34.09 -6.96 27.42
CA GLU A 199 34.44 -6.23 28.64
C GLU A 199 34.63 -7.16 29.85
N MET A 200 33.71 -8.11 30.07
CA MET A 200 33.78 -9.07 31.17
C MET A 200 35.05 -9.92 31.10
N TYR A 201 35.42 -10.40 29.90
CA TYR A 201 36.63 -11.19 29.69
C TYR A 201 37.90 -10.35 29.62
N SER A 202 37.81 -9.08 29.21
CA SER A 202 38.94 -8.16 29.25
C SER A 202 39.46 -7.99 30.68
N GLN A 203 38.54 -7.83 31.65
CA GLN A 203 38.87 -7.76 33.07
C GLN A 203 39.46 -9.07 33.62
N LYS A 204 38.97 -10.23 33.17
CA LYS A 204 39.43 -11.54 33.65
C LYS A 204 40.75 -12.02 33.03
N MET A 205 40.96 -11.78 31.73
CA MET A 205 42.09 -12.31 30.95
C MET A 205 43.20 -11.28 30.71
N GLY A 206 42.97 -9.99 30.98
CA GLY A 206 43.94 -8.91 30.74
C GLY A 206 44.18 -8.57 29.27
N ILE A 207 43.34 -9.07 28.35
CA ILE A 207 43.39 -8.77 26.92
C ILE A 207 42.53 -7.53 26.63
N ARG A 208 42.98 -6.64 25.74
CA ARG A 208 42.24 -5.41 25.39
C ARG A 208 40.88 -5.76 24.76
N SER A 209 39.81 -5.09 25.22
CA SER A 209 38.42 -5.33 24.75
C SER A 209 38.28 -5.23 23.22
N SER A 210 38.95 -4.27 22.57
CA SER A 210 38.91 -4.12 21.10
C SER A 210 39.47 -5.31 20.31
N VAL A 211 40.42 -6.07 20.88
CA VAL A 211 40.97 -7.27 20.27
C VAL A 211 40.02 -8.44 20.46
N LEU A 212 39.42 -8.54 21.65
CA LEU A 212 38.39 -9.55 21.94
C LEU A 212 37.16 -9.36 21.06
N LEU A 213 36.70 -8.13 20.84
CA LEU A 213 35.58 -7.84 19.95
C LEU A 213 35.80 -8.44 18.56
N LYS A 214 36.97 -8.20 17.94
CA LYS A 214 37.29 -8.71 16.59
C LYS A 214 37.57 -10.21 16.50
N THR A 215 37.69 -10.89 17.65
CA THR A 215 38.13 -12.30 17.70
C THR A 215 37.12 -13.22 18.38
N LEU A 216 36.13 -12.67 19.08
CA LEU A 216 35.06 -13.43 19.70
C LEU A 216 34.15 -14.04 18.63
N TRP A 217 33.80 -13.28 17.60
CA TRP A 217 33.06 -13.78 16.46
C TRP A 217 34.01 -14.30 15.36
N GLY A 218 33.64 -15.41 14.72
CA GLY A 218 34.42 -16.05 13.65
C GLY A 218 35.37 -17.17 14.11
N ASP A 219 36.23 -17.61 13.19
CA ASP A 219 37.03 -18.84 13.31
C ASP A 219 38.34 -18.67 14.11
N PHE A 220 38.21 -18.16 15.32
CA PHE A 220 39.30 -18.03 16.27
C PHE A 220 39.16 -19.04 17.40
N TYR A 221 40.29 -19.55 17.91
CA TYR A 221 40.31 -20.38 19.11
C TYR A 221 41.38 -19.89 20.09
N LEU A 222 41.13 -20.08 21.39
CA LEU A 222 42.10 -19.81 22.43
C LEU A 222 43.00 -21.04 22.62
N ASN A 223 44.32 -20.84 22.50
CA ASN A 223 45.27 -21.86 22.91
C ASN A 223 45.54 -21.72 24.41
N ALA A 224 44.91 -22.58 25.23
CA ALA A 224 45.04 -22.56 26.69
C ALA A 224 46.49 -22.59 27.21
N LYS A 225 47.42 -23.20 26.44
CA LYS A 225 48.85 -23.26 26.80
C LYS A 225 49.60 -21.96 26.56
N ALA A 226 49.19 -21.18 25.56
CA ALA A 226 49.88 -19.95 25.14
C ALA A 226 49.13 -18.68 25.52
N GLN A 227 47.87 -18.78 26.00
CA GLN A 227 46.95 -17.65 26.23
C GLN A 227 46.90 -16.69 25.02
N LYS A 228 47.04 -17.25 23.81
CA LYS A 228 47.01 -16.53 22.54
C LYS A 228 45.84 -17.01 21.70
N ILE A 229 45.22 -16.05 21.03
CA ILE A 229 44.14 -16.25 20.08
C ILE A 229 44.78 -16.60 18.73
N MET A 230 44.34 -17.70 18.12
CA MET A 230 44.83 -18.17 16.82
C MET A 230 43.67 -18.38 15.85
N LYS A 231 43.91 -18.12 14.56
CA LYS A 231 42.96 -18.42 13.47
C LYS A 231 42.97 -19.91 13.12
N GLY A 232 41.85 -20.42 12.59
CA GLY A 232 41.72 -21.79 12.09
C GLY A 232 41.25 -22.78 13.14
N ALA A 233 40.14 -22.46 13.81
CA ALA A 233 39.50 -23.35 14.78
C ALA A 233 38.93 -24.60 14.09
N GLN A 234 38.14 -24.39 13.03
CA GLN A 234 37.46 -25.45 12.28
C GLN A 234 38.45 -26.42 11.60
N SER A 235 39.48 -25.89 10.94
CA SER A 235 40.51 -26.70 10.27
C SER A 235 41.35 -27.56 11.23
N LYS A 236 41.36 -27.22 12.53
CA LYS A 236 42.05 -27.97 13.58
C LYS A 236 41.09 -28.76 14.48
N GLY A 237 39.80 -28.84 14.13
CA GLY A 237 38.78 -29.53 14.92
C GLY A 237 38.58 -28.94 16.33
N LYS A 238 38.92 -27.67 16.54
CA LYS A 238 38.77 -26.97 17.83
C LYS A 238 37.51 -26.12 17.81
N LYS A 239 36.83 -26.02 18.97
CA LYS A 239 35.68 -25.14 19.15
C LYS A 239 36.09 -23.66 18.95
N PRO A 240 35.29 -22.84 18.25
CA PRO A 240 35.47 -21.39 18.18
C PRO A 240 35.38 -20.71 19.55
N LEU A 241 35.95 -19.50 19.65
CA LEU A 241 36.03 -18.73 20.89
C LEU A 241 34.64 -18.37 21.43
N PHE A 242 33.71 -17.98 20.56
CA PHE A 242 32.31 -17.72 20.91
C PHE A 242 31.65 -18.91 21.59
N VAL A 243 31.84 -20.10 21.04
CA VAL A 243 31.25 -21.34 21.58
C VAL A 243 31.83 -21.65 22.96
N GLN A 244 33.16 -21.55 23.11
CA GLN A 244 33.85 -21.88 24.36
C GLN A 244 33.51 -20.92 25.51
N LEU A 245 33.43 -19.61 25.22
CA LEU A 245 33.29 -18.59 26.26
C LEU A 245 31.84 -18.16 26.49
N VAL A 246 30.99 -18.18 25.46
CA VAL A 246 29.61 -17.67 25.56
C VAL A 246 28.60 -18.82 25.59
N LEU A 247 28.50 -19.58 24.50
CA LEU A 247 27.43 -20.57 24.34
C LEU A 247 27.56 -21.74 25.33
N ASP A 248 28.76 -22.27 25.57
CA ASP A 248 28.95 -23.38 26.52
C ASP A 248 28.48 -23.00 27.95
N ASN A 249 28.63 -21.74 28.36
CA ASN A 249 28.15 -21.27 29.67
C ASN A 249 26.62 -21.20 29.74
N ILE A 250 25.98 -20.74 28.67
CA ILE A 250 24.52 -20.69 28.57
C ILE A 250 23.94 -22.11 28.52
N TRP A 251 24.50 -23.00 27.69
CA TRP A 251 24.07 -24.40 27.61
C TRP A 251 24.25 -25.13 28.94
N SER A 252 25.37 -24.91 29.64
CA SER A 252 25.59 -25.47 30.98
C SER A 252 24.57 -24.93 31.99
N MET A 253 24.14 -23.67 31.85
CA MET A 253 23.09 -23.09 32.69
C MET A 253 21.74 -23.75 32.45
N TYR A 254 21.31 -23.88 31.18
CA TYR A 254 20.06 -24.53 30.82
C TYR A 254 20.05 -26.01 31.22
N ASP A 255 21.16 -26.73 31.02
CA ASP A 255 21.28 -28.13 31.43
C ASP A 255 21.18 -28.29 32.95
N ALA A 256 21.79 -27.39 33.73
CA ALA A 256 21.72 -27.43 35.19
C ALA A 256 20.31 -27.08 35.73
N VAL A 257 19.64 -26.07 35.16
CA VAL A 257 18.36 -25.54 35.66
C VAL A 257 17.17 -26.35 35.13
N VAL A 258 17.13 -26.62 33.82
CA VAL A 258 15.96 -27.19 33.14
C VAL A 258 16.06 -28.72 33.04
N THR A 259 17.19 -29.24 32.56
CA THR A 259 17.33 -30.67 32.24
C THR A 259 17.61 -31.52 33.49
N ARG A 260 18.68 -31.19 34.23
CA ARG A 260 19.20 -32.00 35.35
C ARG A 260 18.72 -31.56 36.73
N ARG A 261 18.21 -30.33 36.86
CA ARG A 261 17.73 -29.71 38.12
C ARG A 261 18.74 -29.83 39.27
N ASP A 262 20.00 -29.58 38.95
CA ASP A 262 21.12 -29.76 39.87
C ASP A 262 21.35 -28.49 40.71
N LYS A 263 20.80 -28.46 41.92
CA LYS A 263 20.85 -27.28 42.81
C LYS A 263 22.26 -26.87 43.18
N GLU A 264 23.17 -27.83 43.41
CA GLU A 264 24.55 -27.52 43.81
C GLU A 264 25.32 -26.85 42.67
N LYS A 265 25.10 -27.29 41.41
CA LYS A 265 25.70 -26.62 40.25
C LYS A 265 25.14 -25.22 40.04
N VAL A 266 23.85 -25.03 40.25
CA VAL A 266 23.23 -23.70 40.16
C VAL A 266 23.81 -22.75 41.22
N GLU A 267 23.94 -23.18 42.48
CA GLU A 267 24.56 -22.36 43.53
C GLU A 267 26.03 -22.01 43.22
N LYS A 268 26.80 -22.96 42.70
CA LYS A 268 28.19 -22.72 42.24
C LYS A 268 28.24 -21.71 41.09
N MET A 269 27.31 -21.77 40.13
CA MET A 269 27.23 -20.81 39.02
C MET A 269 26.77 -19.42 39.48
N VAL A 270 25.77 -19.34 40.37
CA VAL A 270 25.32 -18.07 40.97
C VAL A 270 26.49 -17.38 41.68
N THR A 271 27.29 -18.16 42.40
CA THR A 271 28.49 -17.66 43.08
C THR A 271 29.58 -17.23 42.10
N SER A 272 29.84 -18.00 41.02
CA SER A 272 30.88 -17.67 40.03
C SER A 272 30.53 -16.46 39.16
N LEU A 273 29.23 -16.23 38.93
CA LEU A 273 28.69 -15.09 38.19
C LEU A 273 28.43 -13.87 39.10
N GLY A 274 28.49 -14.03 40.43
CA GLY A 274 28.27 -12.96 41.39
C GLY A 274 26.83 -12.48 41.52
N LEU A 275 25.84 -13.35 41.22
CA LEU A 275 24.42 -13.00 41.20
C LEU A 275 23.79 -13.09 42.60
N LYS A 276 22.85 -12.19 42.91
CA LYS A 276 22.13 -12.16 44.20
C LYS A 276 20.71 -12.67 44.02
N VAL A 277 20.57 -13.99 43.92
CA VAL A 277 19.26 -14.65 43.78
C VAL A 277 18.59 -14.79 45.14
N MET A 278 17.31 -14.40 45.24
CA MET A 278 16.55 -14.53 46.48
C MET A 278 16.28 -16.00 46.82
N SER A 279 16.35 -16.35 48.10
CA SER A 279 16.14 -17.73 48.56
C SER A 279 14.73 -18.27 48.31
N ARG A 280 13.77 -17.40 47.94
CA ARG A 280 12.41 -17.77 47.53
C ARG A 280 12.41 -18.37 46.11
N ASP A 281 13.16 -17.77 45.20
CA ASP A 281 13.18 -18.14 43.79
C ASP A 281 13.93 -19.47 43.59
N LEU A 282 14.99 -19.70 44.38
CA LEU A 282 15.71 -20.99 44.45
C LEU A 282 14.85 -22.16 44.92
N ARG A 283 13.78 -21.89 45.67
CA ARG A 283 12.85 -22.91 46.19
C ARG A 283 11.61 -23.09 45.32
N HIS A 284 11.44 -22.25 44.31
CA HIS A 284 10.26 -22.31 43.45
C HIS A 284 10.24 -23.62 42.65
N SER A 285 9.05 -24.22 42.48
CA SER A 285 8.90 -25.51 41.78
C SER A 285 9.17 -25.38 40.28
N ASP A 286 8.86 -24.22 39.70
CA ASP A 286 9.01 -23.97 38.27
C ASP A 286 10.41 -23.50 37.91
N PRO A 287 11.15 -24.26 37.07
CA PRO A 287 12.52 -23.92 36.69
C PRO A 287 12.59 -22.66 35.82
N LYS A 288 11.51 -22.32 35.10
CA LYS A 288 11.43 -21.11 34.25
C LYS A 288 11.48 -19.82 35.06
N VAL A 289 10.86 -19.80 36.25
CA VAL A 289 10.88 -18.62 37.14
C VAL A 289 12.30 -18.41 37.68
N LEU A 290 12.97 -19.48 38.10
CA LEU A 290 14.35 -19.44 38.55
C LEU A 290 15.29 -18.99 37.42
N LEU A 291 15.12 -19.55 36.21
CA LEU A 291 15.89 -19.17 35.03
C LEU A 291 15.69 -17.67 34.73
N SER A 292 14.44 -17.21 34.66
CA SER A 292 14.13 -15.80 34.41
C SER A 292 14.72 -14.87 35.47
N ALA A 293 14.71 -15.25 36.75
CA ALA A 293 15.32 -14.45 37.82
C ALA A 293 16.85 -14.34 37.69
N ILE A 294 17.53 -15.45 37.35
CA ILE A 294 18.97 -15.47 37.11
C ILE A 294 19.31 -14.65 35.86
N CYS A 295 18.61 -14.90 34.76
CA CYS A 295 18.80 -14.28 33.46
C CYS A 295 18.53 -12.77 33.48
N SER A 296 17.50 -12.32 34.19
CA SER A 296 17.16 -10.90 34.33
C SER A 296 18.21 -10.10 35.12
N GLN A 297 18.93 -10.74 36.04
CA GLN A 297 20.04 -10.09 36.77
C GLN A 297 21.36 -10.18 36.02
N TRP A 298 21.60 -11.28 35.31
CA TRP A 298 22.88 -11.52 34.67
C TRP A 298 23.02 -10.76 33.34
N LEU A 299 22.03 -10.89 32.46
CA LEU A 299 22.05 -10.35 31.10
C LEU A 299 20.69 -9.76 30.73
N PRO A 300 20.31 -8.58 31.28
CA PRO A 300 19.02 -7.97 30.99
C PRO A 300 18.86 -7.67 29.49
N VAL A 301 17.82 -8.24 28.87
CA VAL A 301 17.53 -8.03 27.44
C VAL A 301 17.30 -6.56 27.10
N SER A 302 16.64 -5.80 27.98
CA SER A 302 16.35 -4.38 27.80
C SER A 302 17.64 -3.56 27.69
N GLN A 303 18.60 -3.79 28.58
CA GLN A 303 19.87 -3.09 28.55
C GLN A 303 20.65 -3.40 27.27
N ALA A 304 20.69 -4.67 26.84
CA ALA A 304 21.41 -5.07 25.63
C ALA A 304 20.83 -4.41 24.36
N VAL A 305 19.49 -4.40 24.22
CA VAL A 305 18.82 -3.83 23.05
C VAL A 305 18.88 -2.30 23.06
N LEU A 306 18.59 -1.67 24.20
CA LEU A 306 18.53 -0.20 24.28
C LEU A 306 19.92 0.45 24.15
N SER A 307 20.95 -0.16 24.74
CA SER A 307 22.33 0.34 24.55
C SER A 307 22.79 0.22 23.09
N MET A 308 22.35 -0.82 22.36
CA MET A 308 22.59 -0.93 20.92
C MET A 308 21.89 0.18 20.13
N VAL A 309 20.63 0.47 20.48
CA VAL A 309 19.86 1.55 19.87
C VAL A 309 20.57 2.89 20.06
N CYS A 310 20.98 3.23 21.28
CA CYS A 310 21.67 4.50 21.55
C CYS A 310 23.02 4.63 20.84
N GLU A 311 23.75 3.53 20.61
CA GLU A 311 25.07 3.55 19.98
C GLU A 311 25.02 3.51 18.44
N LYS A 312 23.98 2.90 17.85
CA LYS A 312 23.92 2.63 16.40
C LYS A 312 22.86 3.43 15.65
N LEU A 313 21.75 3.76 16.29
CA LEU A 313 20.69 4.53 15.65
C LEU A 313 21.04 6.03 15.68
N PRO A 314 20.81 6.75 14.56
CA PRO A 314 21.15 8.15 14.46
C PRO A 314 20.21 8.98 15.35
N CYS A 315 20.72 10.13 15.82
CA CYS A 315 19.85 11.10 16.48
C CYS A 315 18.90 11.75 15.46
N PRO A 316 17.73 12.28 15.87
CA PRO A 316 16.80 12.96 14.97
C PRO A 316 17.38 14.18 14.22
N ALA A 317 18.54 14.69 14.65
CA ALA A 317 19.28 15.77 13.98
C ALA A 317 20.23 15.28 12.87
N GLU A 318 20.50 13.97 12.79
CA GLU A 318 21.41 13.36 11.81
C GLU A 318 20.63 12.67 10.67
N ILE A 319 19.47 13.20 10.29
CA ILE A 319 18.68 12.66 9.18
C ILE A 319 19.43 12.93 7.87
N SER A 320 19.59 11.89 7.05
CA SER A 320 20.21 12.01 5.71
C SER A 320 19.42 12.97 4.82
N ALA A 321 20.14 13.86 4.12
CA ALA A 321 19.54 14.79 3.17
C ALA A 321 18.70 14.10 2.08
N GLU A 322 19.11 12.91 1.63
CA GLU A 322 18.35 12.10 0.68
C GLU A 322 16.95 11.74 1.20
N ARG A 323 16.85 11.44 2.50
CA ARG A 323 15.57 11.10 3.13
C ARG A 323 14.67 12.33 3.22
N VAL A 324 15.23 13.49 3.55
CA VAL A 324 14.48 14.76 3.58
C VAL A 324 13.91 15.09 2.20
N GLU A 325 14.73 14.98 1.17
CA GLU A 325 14.32 15.22 -0.21
C GLU A 325 13.19 14.27 -0.62
N LYS A 326 13.32 12.98 -0.30
CA LYS A 326 12.29 11.97 -0.59
C LYS A 326 10.96 12.27 0.11
N LEU A 327 11.00 12.78 1.34
CA LEU A 327 9.80 13.17 2.10
C LEU A 327 9.17 14.46 1.55
N MET A 328 9.98 15.47 1.21
CA MET A 328 9.52 16.78 0.74
C MET A 328 9.18 16.85 -0.76
N SER A 329 9.53 15.81 -1.52
CA SER A 329 9.14 15.69 -2.93
C SER A 329 7.61 15.62 -3.08
N VAL A 330 7.08 16.11 -4.20
CA VAL A 330 5.63 16.03 -4.50
C VAL A 330 5.43 15.08 -5.66
N GLY A 331 5.13 13.81 -5.35
CA GLY A 331 4.99 12.75 -6.36
C GLY A 331 6.29 12.56 -7.15
N ALA A 332 6.21 12.52 -8.48
CA ALA A 332 7.37 12.37 -9.36
C ALA A 332 8.24 13.64 -9.52
N ARG A 333 7.88 14.77 -8.89
CA ARG A 333 8.67 16.00 -8.97
C ARG A 333 9.81 15.96 -7.94
N ARG A 334 11.05 15.87 -8.42
CA ARG A 334 12.27 15.98 -7.59
C ARG A 334 12.32 17.32 -6.85
N PHE A 335 12.91 17.29 -5.66
CA PHE A 335 13.03 18.43 -4.75
C PHE A 335 13.63 19.69 -5.41
N ASP A 336 14.60 19.53 -6.30
CA ASP A 336 15.30 20.64 -6.97
C ASP A 336 14.39 21.48 -7.89
N SER A 337 13.28 20.91 -8.35
CA SER A 337 12.27 21.61 -9.17
C SER A 337 11.32 22.49 -8.34
N LEU A 338 11.41 22.44 -7.01
CA LEU A 338 10.57 23.24 -6.12
C LEU A 338 11.10 24.67 -5.99
N PRO A 339 10.21 25.65 -5.70
CA PRO A 339 10.59 27.05 -5.53
C PRO A 339 11.70 27.27 -4.49
N GLU A 340 12.54 28.29 -4.66
CA GLU A 340 13.68 28.59 -3.77
C GLU A 340 13.28 28.72 -2.29
N LYS A 341 12.14 29.35 -1.99
CA LYS A 341 11.59 29.44 -0.62
C LYS A 341 11.27 28.09 0.01
N THR A 342 10.90 27.10 -0.82
CA THR A 342 10.70 25.72 -0.36
C THR A 342 12.03 25.01 -0.14
N GLN A 343 13.06 25.34 -0.93
CA GLN A 343 14.41 24.82 -0.73
C GLN A 343 15.05 25.30 0.57
N GLU A 344 14.75 26.53 1.01
CA GLU A 344 15.20 27.05 2.31
C GLU A 344 14.69 26.23 3.50
N LEU A 345 13.47 25.68 3.41
CA LEU A 345 12.90 24.84 4.47
C LEU A 345 13.67 23.53 4.70
N LYS A 346 14.41 23.04 3.70
CA LYS A 346 15.26 21.84 3.86
C LYS A 346 16.37 22.07 4.87
N LYS A 347 16.94 23.28 4.94
CA LYS A 347 17.95 23.61 5.96
C LYS A 347 17.35 23.50 7.36
N ALA A 348 16.18 24.11 7.57
CA ALA A 348 15.46 24.02 8.84
C ALA A 348 15.02 22.60 9.21
N PHE A 349 14.79 21.73 8.21
CA PHE A 349 14.47 20.32 8.41
C PHE A 349 15.71 19.50 8.80
N LEU A 350 16.86 19.74 8.14
CA LEU A 350 18.14 19.08 8.43
C LEU A 350 18.67 19.45 9.81
N ASP A 351 18.64 20.74 10.14
CA ASP A 351 19.15 21.24 11.41
C ASP A 351 18.27 20.81 12.60
N CYS A 352 17.04 20.32 12.32
CA CYS A 352 16.05 19.89 13.31
C CYS A 352 15.91 20.92 14.46
N SER A 353 15.99 22.21 14.12
CA SER A 353 16.14 23.29 15.10
C SER A 353 14.88 23.41 15.98
N ALA A 354 15.08 23.47 17.29
CA ALA A 354 14.04 23.74 18.27
C ALA A 354 13.84 25.25 18.55
N ASP A 355 14.31 26.12 17.66
CA ASP A 355 14.23 27.57 17.84
C ASP A 355 12.81 28.09 17.58
N ASP A 356 12.39 29.10 18.35
CA ASP A 356 11.08 29.75 18.24
C ASP A 356 10.86 30.44 16.88
N THR A 357 11.94 30.78 16.17
CA THR A 357 11.89 31.41 14.85
C THR A 357 11.80 30.42 13.71
N ALA A 358 12.03 29.12 13.98
CA ALA A 358 12.00 28.10 12.96
C ALA A 358 10.54 27.79 12.53
N PRO A 359 10.29 27.55 11.23
CA PRO A 359 8.97 27.16 10.76
C PRO A 359 8.61 25.79 11.32
N VAL A 360 7.47 25.71 12.02
CA VAL A 360 6.95 24.43 12.51
C VAL A 360 6.52 23.57 11.33
N ILE A 361 7.09 22.36 11.24
CA ILE A 361 6.73 21.33 10.24
C ILE A 361 6.43 20.03 10.98
N VAL A 362 5.20 19.54 10.82
CA VAL A 362 4.70 18.33 11.46
C VAL A 362 4.05 17.43 10.42
N PHE A 363 4.34 16.13 10.47
CA PHE A 363 3.71 15.16 9.60
C PHE A 363 2.73 14.30 10.39
N VAL A 364 1.48 14.25 9.94
CA VAL A 364 0.45 13.35 10.45
C VAL A 364 0.42 12.10 9.59
N SER A 365 0.74 10.96 10.20
CA SER A 365 0.80 9.68 9.49
C SER A 365 -0.55 8.95 9.51
N LYS A 366 -1.25 8.97 10.65
CA LYS A 366 -2.59 8.40 10.80
C LYS A 366 -3.37 9.06 11.93
N MET A 367 -4.69 8.90 11.93
CA MET A 367 -5.51 9.20 13.11
C MET A 367 -5.87 7.91 13.83
N PHE A 368 -6.03 7.95 15.14
CA PHE A 368 -6.54 6.81 15.90
C PHE A 368 -7.66 7.27 16.81
N ALA A 369 -8.72 6.46 16.86
CA ALA A 369 -9.83 6.68 17.76
C ALA A 369 -9.45 6.24 19.17
N VAL A 370 -9.69 7.13 20.12
CA VAL A 370 -9.48 6.91 21.55
C VAL A 370 -10.81 6.97 22.26
N ASP A 371 -11.06 6.00 23.13
CA ASP A 371 -12.23 6.03 24.01
C ASP A 371 -12.13 7.23 24.95
N SER A 372 -13.25 7.96 25.12
CA SER A 372 -13.38 9.07 26.06
C SER A 372 -12.84 8.74 27.46
N LYS A 373 -12.92 7.48 27.90
CA LYS A 373 -12.42 7.04 29.21
C LYS A 373 -10.88 7.07 29.31
N ALA A 374 -10.17 6.91 28.21
CA ALA A 374 -8.71 6.89 28.17
C ALA A 374 -8.10 8.30 28.15
N LEU A 375 -8.91 9.32 27.84
CA LEU A 375 -8.46 10.71 27.85
C LEU A 375 -8.04 11.16 29.26
N PRO A 376 -6.97 11.97 29.38
CA PRO A 376 -6.44 12.40 30.67
C PRO A 376 -7.44 13.20 31.50
N GLN A 377 -8.41 13.84 30.86
CA GLN A 377 -9.43 14.68 31.50
C GLN A 377 -10.49 13.91 32.26
N ASN A 378 -10.80 12.70 31.79
CA ASN A 378 -11.78 11.81 32.39
C ASN A 378 -11.14 10.86 33.40
N LYS A 379 -9.80 10.86 33.51
CA LYS A 379 -9.09 10.17 34.57
C LYS A 379 -9.17 10.96 35.87
N GLN A 380 -9.47 10.26 36.96
CA GLN A 380 -9.28 10.81 38.29
C GLN A 380 -7.77 10.98 38.54
N ARG A 381 -7.26 12.21 38.40
CA ARG A 381 -5.86 12.54 38.67
C ARG A 381 -5.50 12.09 40.11
N PRO A 382 -4.41 11.32 40.33
CA PRO A 382 -3.93 11.08 41.68
C PRO A 382 -3.48 12.43 42.24
N LEU A 383 -4.21 12.91 43.25
CA LEU A 383 -4.04 14.22 43.85
C LEU A 383 -2.66 14.35 44.48
N THR A 384 -2.00 15.49 44.31
CA THR A 384 -0.76 15.78 45.04
C THR A 384 -1.03 15.84 46.54
N GLN A 385 0.00 15.59 47.36
CA GLN A 385 -0.15 15.57 48.83
C GLN A 385 -0.65 16.92 49.38
N GLU A 386 -0.34 18.02 48.68
CA GLU A 386 -0.85 19.37 48.93
C GLU A 386 -2.30 19.58 48.47
N GLU A 387 -2.71 19.04 47.33
CA GLU A 387 -4.12 19.07 46.91
C GLU A 387 -5.00 18.20 47.83
N ILE A 388 -4.46 17.09 48.36
CA ILE A 388 -5.13 16.25 49.37
C ILE A 388 -5.26 17.02 50.69
N SER A 389 -4.23 17.75 51.13
CA SER A 389 -4.30 18.54 52.36
C SER A 389 -5.28 19.70 52.22
N GLN A 390 -5.25 20.43 51.11
CA GLN A 390 -6.22 21.49 50.79
C GLN A 390 -7.64 20.95 50.66
N ARG A 391 -7.85 19.81 49.99
CA ARG A 391 -9.19 19.17 49.95
C ARG A 391 -9.63 18.66 51.31
N ARG A 392 -8.74 18.21 52.19
CA ARG A 392 -9.07 17.85 53.58
C ARG A 392 -9.39 19.06 54.44
N GLU A 393 -8.75 20.21 54.21
CA GLU A 393 -9.09 21.47 54.87
C GLU A 393 -10.41 22.04 54.36
N LEU A 394 -10.62 22.06 53.04
CA LEU A 394 -11.85 22.52 52.41
C LEU A 394 -13.02 21.57 52.70
N ALA A 395 -12.77 20.26 52.81
CA ALA A 395 -13.75 19.30 53.32
C ALA A 395 -14.01 19.49 54.82
N ARG A 396 -13.01 19.82 55.64
CA ARG A 396 -13.20 20.18 57.06
C ARG A 396 -14.00 21.48 57.21
N GLN A 397 -13.73 22.48 56.39
CA GLN A 397 -14.49 23.74 56.34
C GLN A 397 -15.92 23.48 55.86
N ARG A 398 -16.13 22.74 54.77
CA ARG A 398 -17.47 22.34 54.31
C ARG A 398 -18.21 21.43 55.29
N HIS A 399 -17.50 20.60 56.05
CA HIS A 399 -18.09 19.76 57.09
C HIS A 399 -18.42 20.58 58.34
N ALA A 400 -17.60 21.58 58.69
CA ALA A 400 -17.89 22.56 59.74
C ALA A 400 -19.07 23.47 59.33
N GLU A 401 -19.13 23.91 58.08
CA GLU A 401 -20.24 24.66 57.49
C GLU A 401 -21.50 23.79 57.37
N ARG A 402 -21.38 22.51 56.99
CA ARG A 402 -22.51 21.56 57.00
C ARG A 402 -22.96 21.22 58.42
N GLN A 403 -22.06 21.14 59.40
CA GLN A 403 -22.43 20.95 60.80
C GLN A 403 -23.07 22.21 61.40
N ALA A 404 -22.66 23.40 60.94
CA ALA A 404 -23.32 24.66 61.26
C ALA A 404 -24.68 24.81 60.55
N ALA A 405 -24.83 24.29 59.33
CA ALA A 405 -26.06 24.32 58.54
C ALA A 405 -27.05 23.17 58.87
N ASN A 406 -26.59 22.07 59.48
CA ASN A 406 -27.40 20.90 59.83
C ASN A 406 -28.30 21.09 61.07
N GLN A 407 -28.40 22.30 61.63
CA GLN A 407 -29.53 22.65 62.51
C GLN A 407 -30.77 23.14 61.73
N SER A 408 -30.68 23.28 60.40
CA SER A 408 -31.82 23.68 59.57
C SER A 408 -31.70 23.15 58.15
N ALA A 409 -32.07 21.89 57.92
CA ALA A 409 -32.74 21.34 56.72
C ALA A 409 -32.36 19.89 56.42
N GLU A 410 -32.98 18.94 57.14
CA GLU A 410 -33.22 17.60 56.60
C GLU A 410 -34.56 17.59 55.85
N LYS A 411 -34.51 17.70 54.52
CA LYS A 411 -35.41 17.04 53.56
C LYS A 411 -35.14 17.53 52.13
N ALA A 412 -34.33 16.77 51.38
CA ALA A 412 -34.50 16.54 49.94
C ALA A 412 -33.45 15.50 49.48
N LEU A 413 -33.84 14.23 49.45
CA LEU A 413 -33.06 13.17 48.81
C LEU A 413 -33.49 13.07 47.33
N SER A 414 -32.50 13.08 46.44
CA SER A 414 -32.41 12.29 45.20
C SER A 414 -33.55 12.35 44.17
N VAL A 415 -33.31 13.02 43.02
CA VAL A 415 -33.13 12.36 41.70
C VAL A 415 -32.29 13.29 40.81
N LYS A 416 -31.01 12.98 40.60
CA LYS A 416 -30.33 13.31 39.34
C LYS A 416 -29.98 11.98 38.71
N ALA A 417 -30.81 11.56 37.75
CA ALA A 417 -30.43 10.50 36.83
C ALA A 417 -29.10 10.91 36.18
N ALA A 418 -28.10 10.05 36.28
CA ALA A 418 -26.95 10.12 35.41
C ALA A 418 -27.48 9.95 33.98
N VAL A 419 -27.52 11.04 33.22
CA VAL A 419 -27.55 10.93 31.77
C VAL A 419 -26.21 10.28 31.43
N GLU A 420 -26.24 9.02 30.98
CA GLU A 420 -25.09 8.41 30.33
C GLU A 420 -24.79 9.27 29.10
N GLU A 421 -23.83 10.19 29.20
CA GLU A 421 -23.29 10.85 28.02
C GLU A 421 -22.75 9.74 27.11
N GLU A 422 -23.33 9.61 25.90
CA GLU A 422 -22.85 8.69 24.89
C GLU A 422 -21.32 8.84 24.78
N SER A 423 -20.60 7.73 24.93
CA SER A 423 -19.14 7.71 24.85
C SER A 423 -18.69 8.08 23.43
N LYS A 424 -18.49 9.39 23.21
CA LYS A 424 -17.92 9.92 21.97
C LYS A 424 -16.46 9.47 21.88
N GLU A 425 -16.12 8.72 20.85
CA GLU A 425 -14.71 8.47 20.54
C GLU A 425 -14.08 9.77 20.07
N HIS A 426 -12.89 10.10 20.60
CA HIS A 426 -12.13 11.27 20.19
C HIS A 426 -10.99 10.82 19.28
N PHE A 427 -10.83 11.49 18.15
CA PHE A 427 -9.72 11.21 17.24
C PHE A 427 -8.48 11.98 17.67
N VAL A 428 -7.38 11.25 17.80
CA VAL A 428 -6.06 11.81 18.04
C VAL A 428 -5.21 11.51 16.82
N ALA A 429 -4.64 12.56 16.22
CA ALA A 429 -3.74 12.46 15.10
C ALA A 429 -2.35 12.05 15.59
N PHE A 430 -1.82 10.92 15.10
CA PHE A 430 -0.47 10.46 15.37
C PHE A 430 0.51 11.16 14.44
N ALA A 431 1.42 11.94 15.00
CA ALA A 431 2.27 12.84 14.25
C ALA A 431 3.71 12.91 14.78
N ARG A 432 4.64 13.36 13.94
CA ARG A 432 6.01 13.69 14.33
C ARG A 432 6.34 15.13 13.96
N VAL A 433 7.03 15.83 14.86
CA VAL A 433 7.57 17.16 14.62
C VAL A 433 8.95 17.02 14.00
N TYR A 434 9.18 17.63 12.85
CA TYR A 434 10.49 17.62 12.19
C TYR A 434 11.26 18.93 12.42
N SER A 435 10.57 20.06 12.52
CA SER A 435 11.19 21.36 12.78
C SER A 435 10.27 22.24 13.63
N GLY A 436 10.87 23.10 14.47
CA GLY A 436 10.18 24.04 15.35
C GLY A 436 9.52 23.42 16.58
N ILE A 437 8.86 24.27 17.37
CA ILE A 437 8.10 23.88 18.56
C ILE A 437 6.61 24.10 18.30
N ILE A 438 5.80 23.05 18.49
CA ILE A 438 4.34 23.15 18.42
C ILE A 438 3.78 23.46 19.79
N ARG A 439 2.90 24.46 19.87
CA ARG A 439 2.24 24.90 21.10
C ARG A 439 0.73 24.74 21.05
N LYS A 440 0.13 24.49 22.21
CA LYS A 440 -1.31 24.51 22.38
C LYS A 440 -1.89 25.89 22.04
N GLY A 441 -2.95 25.93 21.24
CA GLY A 441 -3.60 27.16 20.76
C GLY A 441 -2.90 27.82 19.56
N GLN A 442 -1.81 27.25 19.05
CA GLN A 442 -1.13 27.77 17.87
C GLN A 442 -1.98 27.54 16.62
N LYS A 443 -2.03 28.55 15.74
CA LYS A 443 -2.67 28.41 14.42
C LYS A 443 -1.68 27.82 13.42
N VAL A 444 -2.12 26.81 12.68
CA VAL A 444 -1.31 26.07 11.71
C VAL A 444 -2.09 25.84 10.41
N PHE A 445 -1.37 25.65 9.30
CA PHE A 445 -1.94 25.25 8.02
C PHE A 445 -1.88 23.73 7.87
N VAL A 446 -3.02 23.14 7.54
CA VAL A 446 -3.16 21.72 7.19
C VAL A 446 -3.12 21.60 5.66
N LEU A 447 -2.09 20.95 5.17
CA LEU A 447 -1.81 20.76 3.75
C LEU A 447 -2.22 19.34 3.35
N GLY A 448 -3.16 19.25 2.41
CA GLY A 448 -3.60 17.97 1.84
C GLY A 448 -2.60 17.42 0.82
N PRO A 449 -2.66 16.12 0.47
CA PRO A 449 -1.69 15.46 -0.41
C PRO A 449 -1.68 15.99 -1.86
N LYS A 450 -2.73 16.71 -2.28
CA LYS A 450 -2.84 17.32 -3.62
C LYS A 450 -2.49 18.82 -3.62
N TYR A 451 -1.98 19.34 -2.51
CA TYR A 451 -1.64 20.74 -2.37
C TYR A 451 -0.41 21.09 -3.24
N ASN A 452 -0.48 22.22 -3.96
CA ASN A 452 0.62 22.71 -4.77
C ASN A 452 1.17 24.01 -4.16
N PRO A 453 2.44 24.05 -3.71
CA PRO A 453 3.01 25.23 -3.04
C PRO A 453 3.11 26.45 -3.98
N SER A 454 3.23 26.23 -5.29
CA SER A 454 3.27 27.29 -6.31
C SER A 454 2.01 28.16 -6.33
N LEU A 455 0.86 27.63 -5.90
CA LEU A 455 -0.39 28.38 -5.83
C LEU A 455 -0.41 29.34 -4.64
N ALA A 456 0.18 28.95 -3.51
CA ALA A 456 0.23 29.80 -2.32
C ALA A 456 1.35 30.84 -2.36
N LEU A 457 2.44 30.58 -3.09
CA LEU A 457 3.50 31.56 -3.32
C LEU A 457 3.07 32.75 -4.21
N ARG A 458 1.91 32.66 -4.87
CA ARG A 458 1.28 33.78 -5.60
C ARG A 458 0.57 34.78 -4.66
N LEU A 459 0.45 34.47 -3.37
CA LEU A 459 -0.05 35.40 -2.36
C LEU A 459 1.05 36.40 -1.98
N PRO A 460 0.70 37.67 -1.68
CA PRO A 460 1.67 38.66 -1.21
C PRO A 460 2.39 38.20 0.06
N GLU A 461 3.68 38.51 0.16
CA GLU A 461 4.50 38.25 1.35
C GLU A 461 3.91 38.99 2.57
N GLY A 462 3.42 38.23 3.56
CA GLY A 462 2.94 38.80 4.82
C GLY A 462 1.51 38.43 5.26
N CYS A 463 0.81 37.51 4.58
CA CYS A 463 -0.48 37.02 5.08
C CYS A 463 -0.31 36.24 6.39
N SER A 464 -0.45 36.94 7.51
CA SER A 464 -0.71 36.38 8.83
C SER A 464 -2.04 35.62 8.83
N VAL A 465 -2.12 34.63 9.73
CA VAL A 465 -3.19 33.63 9.94
C VAL A 465 -4.53 34.23 10.42
N ALA A 466 -4.78 35.51 10.13
CA ALA A 466 -5.92 36.30 10.59
C ALA A 466 -6.81 36.82 9.45
N ASP A 467 -6.30 36.93 8.22
CA ASP A 467 -7.09 37.45 7.09
C ASP A 467 -7.63 36.31 6.22
N VAL A 468 -8.92 36.43 5.88
CA VAL A 468 -9.70 35.47 5.08
C VAL A 468 -8.98 35.22 3.74
N LEU A 469 -8.22 34.13 3.67
CA LEU A 469 -7.56 33.68 2.45
C LEU A 469 -8.62 33.36 1.39
N PRO A 470 -8.40 33.71 0.10
CA PRO A 470 -9.14 33.06 -0.98
C PRO A 470 -8.93 31.54 -0.84
N SER A 471 -10.03 30.78 -0.79
CA SER A 471 -10.00 29.33 -0.56
C SER A 471 -9.06 28.64 -1.55
N ILE A 472 -7.82 28.37 -1.13
CA ILE A 472 -6.88 27.58 -1.92
C ILE A 472 -7.31 26.12 -1.78
N PRO A 473 -7.52 25.40 -2.89
CA PRO A 473 -7.93 24.01 -2.81
C PRO A 473 -6.88 23.20 -2.05
N HIS A 474 -7.35 22.36 -1.11
CA HIS A 474 -6.53 21.46 -0.29
C HIS A 474 -5.62 22.13 0.75
N MET A 475 -5.91 23.37 1.15
CA MET A 475 -5.29 24.04 2.31
C MET A 475 -6.36 24.48 3.30
N ALA A 476 -6.21 24.12 4.57
CA ALA A 476 -7.10 24.55 5.66
C ALA A 476 -6.32 25.19 6.80
N CYS A 477 -6.89 26.19 7.48
CA CYS A 477 -6.30 26.75 8.69
C CYS A 477 -7.01 26.17 9.91
N CYS A 478 -6.23 25.65 10.86
CA CYS A 478 -6.73 25.01 12.07
C CYS A 478 -5.94 25.51 13.30
N THR A 479 -6.61 25.58 14.45
CA THR A 479 -5.98 25.82 15.76
C THR A 479 -5.69 24.50 16.44
N VAL A 480 -4.48 24.33 16.97
CA VAL A 480 -4.08 23.15 17.73
C VAL A 480 -4.79 23.18 19.09
N ASP A 481 -5.81 22.36 19.29
CA ASP A 481 -6.58 22.37 20.54
C ASP A 481 -5.80 21.77 21.71
N ARG A 482 -5.20 20.59 21.49
CA ARG A 482 -4.50 19.81 22.52
C ARG A 482 -3.38 18.98 21.94
N LEU A 483 -2.32 18.84 22.71
CA LEU A 483 -1.16 18.00 22.41
C LEU A 483 -1.08 16.90 23.47
N TYR A 484 -0.85 15.67 23.02
CA TYR A 484 -0.76 14.50 23.87
C TYR A 484 0.58 13.79 23.66
N LEU A 485 1.19 13.34 24.75
CA LEU A 485 2.25 12.35 24.72
C LEU A 485 1.63 10.96 24.82
N LEU A 486 2.05 10.08 23.92
CA LEU A 486 1.49 8.73 23.80
C LEU A 486 2.30 7.78 24.69
N MET A 487 1.73 7.40 25.83
CA MET A 487 2.32 6.52 26.84
C MET A 487 1.61 5.16 26.82
N GLY A 488 1.62 4.55 25.65
CA GLY A 488 0.80 3.40 25.42
C GLY A 488 -0.70 3.76 25.59
N ARG A 489 -1.38 3.07 26.52
CA ARG A 489 -2.85 3.21 26.68
C ARG A 489 -3.23 4.57 27.24
N GLU A 490 -2.24 5.26 27.78
CA GLU A 490 -2.42 6.52 28.47
C GLU A 490 -1.97 7.66 27.57
N LEU A 491 -2.76 8.73 27.59
CA LEU A 491 -2.43 10.00 26.98
C LEU A 491 -2.08 10.96 28.11
N GLU A 492 -0.95 11.65 27.98
CA GLU A 492 -0.58 12.75 28.87
C GLU A 492 -0.73 14.07 28.12
N ASP A 493 -1.47 15.03 28.68
CA ASP A 493 -1.60 16.38 28.10
C ASP A 493 -0.26 17.14 28.21
N LEU A 494 0.17 17.75 27.10
CA LEU A 494 1.34 18.62 27.01
C LEU A 494 0.96 20.02 26.48
N ASP A 495 1.72 21.04 26.89
CA ASP A 495 1.53 22.42 26.42
C ASP A 495 2.40 22.75 25.19
N GLU A 496 3.62 22.18 25.13
CA GLU A 496 4.55 22.33 24.01
C GLU A 496 5.32 21.04 23.73
N VAL A 497 5.68 20.82 22.46
CA VAL A 497 6.48 19.66 22.01
C VAL A 497 7.59 20.13 21.06
N PRO A 498 8.87 19.80 21.32
CA PRO A 498 9.98 20.17 20.45
C PRO A 498 10.13 19.24 19.24
N SER A 499 10.95 19.66 18.28
CA SER A 499 11.34 18.89 17.11
C SER A 499 11.95 17.52 17.46
N GLY A 500 11.76 16.55 16.57
CA GLY A 500 12.22 15.16 16.73
C GLY A 500 11.25 14.25 17.48
N ASN A 501 10.34 14.78 18.29
CA ASN A 501 9.42 13.98 19.07
C ASN A 501 8.14 13.57 18.32
N VAL A 502 7.57 12.46 18.76
CA VAL A 502 6.28 11.94 18.32
C VAL A 502 5.20 12.41 19.29
N LEU A 503 4.05 12.82 18.76
CA LEU A 503 2.95 13.38 19.54
C LEU A 503 1.58 12.96 19.00
N GLY A 504 0.57 13.15 19.84
CA GLY A 504 -0.84 13.09 19.48
C GLY A 504 -1.44 14.49 19.39
N ILE A 505 -2.10 14.85 18.29
CA ILE A 505 -2.86 16.12 18.18
C ILE A 505 -4.35 15.86 18.30
N GLY A 506 -5.04 16.56 19.19
CA GLY A 506 -6.50 16.56 19.27
C GLY A 506 -7.14 17.69 18.47
N GLY A 507 -8.39 17.50 18.03
CA GLY A 507 -9.22 18.56 17.46
C GLY A 507 -9.12 18.77 15.94
N MET A 508 -8.45 17.87 15.21
CA MET A 508 -8.18 18.03 13.77
C MET A 508 -8.95 17.05 12.86
N GLU A 509 -10.03 16.46 13.36
CA GLU A 509 -10.76 15.35 12.70
C GLU A 509 -11.44 15.73 11.37
N GLU A 510 -11.89 16.99 11.23
CA GLU A 510 -12.60 17.43 10.03
C GLU A 510 -11.68 17.79 8.87
N PHE A 511 -10.43 18.19 9.18
CA PHE A 511 -9.46 18.71 8.21
C PHE A 511 -8.56 17.62 7.62
N ILE A 512 -8.36 16.51 8.35
CA ILE A 512 -7.45 15.44 7.97
C ILE A 512 -8.25 14.25 7.41
N LEU A 513 -7.88 13.80 6.21
CA LEU A 513 -8.49 12.63 5.56
C LEU A 513 -7.75 11.34 5.89
N LYS A 514 -6.47 11.21 5.49
CA LYS A 514 -5.64 10.03 5.77
C LYS A 514 -4.32 10.45 6.38
N SER A 515 -3.56 11.21 5.61
CA SER A 515 -2.34 11.89 6.01
C SER A 515 -2.45 13.38 5.69
N ALA A 516 -1.70 14.18 6.44
CA ALA A 516 -1.60 15.61 6.21
C ALA A 516 -0.25 16.12 6.68
N THR A 517 0.25 17.15 5.99
CA THR A 517 1.43 17.90 6.47
C THR A 517 0.92 19.18 7.11
N ILE A 518 1.38 19.45 8.33
CA ILE A 518 1.01 20.63 9.10
C ILE A 518 2.21 21.57 9.08
N SER A 519 2.00 22.82 8.71
CA SER A 519 3.06 23.82 8.60
C SER A 519 2.58 25.19 9.07
N THR A 520 3.49 25.99 9.61
CA THR A 520 3.27 27.44 9.80
C THR A 520 3.52 28.24 8.52
N SER A 521 4.37 27.73 7.63
CA SER A 521 4.65 28.34 6.32
C SER A 521 3.79 27.72 5.22
N PRO A 522 3.07 28.51 4.41
CA PRO A 522 2.30 27.99 3.28
C PRO A 522 3.20 27.52 2.11
N ALA A 523 4.50 27.85 2.14
CA ALA A 523 5.47 27.42 1.13
C ALA A 523 5.92 25.95 1.29
N CYS A 524 5.47 25.26 2.35
CA CYS A 524 5.80 23.86 2.58
C CYS A 524 5.08 22.95 1.57
N PRO A 525 5.78 22.01 0.91
CA PRO A 525 5.14 21.00 0.07
C PRO A 525 4.45 19.97 0.97
N PRO A 526 3.32 19.38 0.52
CA PRO A 526 2.79 18.24 1.24
C PRO A 526 3.78 17.08 1.10
N PHE A 527 4.03 16.35 2.19
CA PHE A 527 4.89 15.17 2.10
C PHE A 527 4.27 14.13 1.19
N THR A 528 5.13 13.45 0.41
CA THR A 528 4.72 12.41 -0.54
C THR A 528 3.72 11.46 0.13
N PRO A 529 2.56 11.14 -0.47
CA PRO A 529 1.67 10.12 0.09
C PRO A 529 2.40 8.77 0.20
N LEU A 530 1.99 7.92 1.14
CA LEU A 530 2.58 6.59 1.31
C LEU A 530 2.30 5.74 0.06
N SER A 531 3.35 5.20 -0.56
CA SER A 531 3.22 4.13 -1.56
C SER A 531 3.00 2.81 -0.81
N PHE A 532 1.79 2.29 -0.85
CA PHE A 532 1.48 1.01 -0.23
C PHE A 532 1.96 -0.13 -1.13
N GLU A 533 2.78 -1.04 -0.60
CA GLU A 533 3.19 -2.25 -1.34
C GLU A 533 2.01 -3.22 -1.53
N ALA A 534 1.06 -3.25 -0.59
CA ALA A 534 -0.18 -4.01 -0.71
C ALA A 534 -1.28 -3.12 -1.31
N THR A 535 -1.65 -3.37 -2.57
CA THR A 535 -2.78 -2.68 -3.20
C THR A 535 -4.11 -3.20 -2.64
N PRO A 536 -5.04 -2.33 -2.24
CA PRO A 536 -6.34 -2.75 -1.76
C PRO A 536 -7.19 -3.28 -2.92
N ILE A 537 -7.46 -4.59 -2.94
CA ILE A 537 -8.14 -5.28 -4.04
C ILE A 537 -9.49 -5.85 -3.60
N VAL A 538 -9.59 -6.34 -2.36
CA VAL A 538 -10.78 -7.01 -1.86
C VAL A 538 -11.86 -5.96 -1.61
N ARG A 539 -13.01 -6.09 -2.28
CA ARG A 539 -14.13 -5.15 -2.17
C ARG A 539 -15.33 -5.84 -1.52
N VAL A 540 -16.03 -5.15 -0.65
CA VAL A 540 -17.21 -5.69 0.01
C VAL A 540 -18.29 -4.62 0.12
N ALA A 541 -19.51 -4.94 -0.32
CA ALA A 541 -20.65 -4.06 -0.10
C ALA A 541 -21.13 -4.20 1.35
N VAL A 542 -21.30 -3.06 2.02
CA VAL A 542 -21.70 -2.97 3.42
C VAL A 542 -23.00 -2.19 3.49
N GLU A 543 -24.01 -2.80 4.10
CA GLU A 543 -25.33 -2.19 4.30
C GLU A 543 -25.73 -2.32 5.76
N PRO A 544 -26.41 -1.32 6.34
CA PRO A 544 -26.95 -1.47 7.68
C PRO A 544 -28.15 -2.43 7.64
N LYS A 545 -28.34 -3.25 8.67
CA LYS A 545 -29.57 -4.08 8.75
C LYS A 545 -30.85 -3.24 8.80
N HIS A 546 -30.75 -2.05 9.40
CA HIS A 546 -31.84 -1.08 9.48
C HIS A 546 -31.52 0.15 8.62
N PRO A 547 -32.36 0.50 7.63
CA PRO A 547 -32.08 1.61 6.71
C PRO A 547 -32.05 2.97 7.41
N SER A 548 -32.74 3.13 8.55
CA SER A 548 -32.70 4.35 9.37
C SER A 548 -31.31 4.68 9.91
N GLU A 549 -30.41 3.69 9.98
CA GLU A 549 -29.06 3.84 10.52
C GLU A 549 -28.00 4.10 9.45
N MET A 550 -28.40 4.28 8.19
CA MET A 550 -27.51 4.60 7.08
C MET A 550 -26.59 5.81 7.36
N PRO A 551 -27.05 6.93 7.97
CA PRO A 551 -26.15 8.04 8.30
C PRO A 551 -25.06 7.66 9.30
N LYS A 552 -25.36 6.76 10.25
CA LYS A 552 -24.37 6.25 11.21
C LYS A 552 -23.33 5.37 10.51
N LEU A 553 -23.75 4.55 9.54
CA LEU A 553 -22.84 3.77 8.72
C LEU A 553 -21.90 4.68 7.93
N VAL A 554 -22.43 5.66 7.21
CA VAL A 554 -21.63 6.60 6.41
C VAL A 554 -20.63 7.37 7.28
N ARG A 555 -21.07 7.83 8.46
CA ARG A 555 -20.17 8.45 9.45
C ARG A 555 -19.10 7.46 9.91
N GLY A 556 -19.48 6.24 10.29
CA GLY A 556 -18.55 5.21 10.74
C GLY A 556 -17.53 4.80 9.67
N MET A 557 -17.94 4.70 8.41
CA MET A 557 -17.06 4.42 7.28
C MET A 557 -16.08 5.57 7.01
N ARG A 558 -16.52 6.84 7.14
CA ARG A 558 -15.62 8.00 7.06
C ARG A 558 -14.56 7.96 8.15
N LEU A 559 -14.95 7.60 9.38
CA LEU A 559 -14.04 7.45 10.51
C LEU A 559 -13.06 6.28 10.33
N LEU A 560 -13.53 5.15 9.78
CA LEU A 560 -12.68 4.01 9.44
C LEU A 560 -11.60 4.40 8.41
N ASN A 561 -11.99 5.11 7.34
CA ASN A 561 -11.08 5.61 6.30
C ASN A 561 -10.01 6.57 6.85
N GLN A 562 -10.29 7.25 7.96
CA GLN A 562 -9.32 8.10 8.67
C GLN A 562 -8.41 7.30 9.60
N ALA A 563 -8.93 6.23 10.21
CA ALA A 563 -8.21 5.41 11.17
C ALA A 563 -7.24 4.42 10.51
N ASP A 564 -7.66 3.83 9.38
CA ASP A 564 -6.89 2.84 8.64
C ASP A 564 -6.42 3.40 7.29
N PRO A 565 -5.10 3.46 7.04
CA PRO A 565 -4.57 4.01 5.80
C PRO A 565 -4.94 3.19 4.55
N CYS A 566 -5.12 1.87 4.68
CA CYS A 566 -5.42 0.98 3.55
C CYS A 566 -6.90 0.78 3.26
N ALA A 567 -7.78 1.05 4.22
CA ALA A 567 -9.22 1.02 3.95
C ALA A 567 -9.58 2.15 2.98
N GLU A 568 -10.35 1.82 1.94
CA GLU A 568 -10.98 2.82 1.08
C GLU A 568 -12.49 2.63 1.07
N VAL A 569 -13.21 3.74 1.08
CA VAL A 569 -14.67 3.74 1.02
C VAL A 569 -15.09 4.34 -0.32
N LEU A 570 -15.72 3.52 -1.14
CA LEU A 570 -16.21 3.89 -2.45
C LEU A 570 -17.73 3.79 -2.48
N ILE A 571 -18.37 4.70 -3.20
CA ILE A 571 -19.79 4.59 -3.54
C ILE A 571 -19.84 4.13 -4.98
N GLN A 572 -20.46 2.97 -5.23
CA GLN A 572 -20.65 2.48 -6.59
C GLN A 572 -21.76 3.27 -7.30
N GLU A 573 -21.79 3.20 -8.64
CA GLU A 573 -22.86 3.82 -9.44
C GLU A 573 -24.25 3.28 -9.08
N THR A 574 -24.32 2.05 -8.56
CA THR A 574 -25.53 1.42 -8.02
C THR A 574 -26.01 2.04 -6.70
N GLY A 575 -25.20 2.90 -6.06
CA GLY A 575 -25.48 3.48 -4.75
C GLY A 575 -25.01 2.61 -3.56
N GLU A 576 -24.41 1.45 -3.81
CA GLU A 576 -23.85 0.59 -2.77
C GLU A 576 -22.59 1.22 -2.14
N HIS A 577 -22.51 1.18 -0.80
CA HIS A 577 -21.28 1.53 -0.09
C HIS A 577 -20.34 0.34 -0.05
N VAL A 578 -19.17 0.49 -0.68
CA VAL A 578 -18.18 -0.55 -0.81
C VAL A 578 -16.93 -0.21 -0.02
N LEU A 579 -16.54 -1.12 0.85
CA LEU A 579 -15.28 -1.10 1.58
C LEU A 579 -14.23 -1.86 0.75
N VAL A 580 -13.07 -1.24 0.53
CA VAL A 580 -11.92 -1.86 -0.13
C VAL A 580 -10.82 -2.09 0.90
N THR A 581 -10.26 -3.30 0.94
CA THR A 581 -9.19 -3.70 1.86
C THR A 581 -8.08 -4.48 1.14
N ALA A 582 -6.93 -4.58 1.79
CA ALA A 582 -5.75 -5.29 1.26
C ALA A 582 -5.90 -6.82 1.24
N GLY A 583 -6.64 -7.39 2.19
CA GLY A 583 -6.76 -8.84 2.37
C GLY A 583 -7.95 -9.23 3.24
N GLU A 584 -8.13 -10.53 3.43
CA GLU A 584 -9.25 -11.11 4.18
C GLU A 584 -9.17 -10.80 5.69
N VAL A 585 -8.00 -10.96 6.30
CA VAL A 585 -7.83 -10.73 7.75
C VAL A 585 -8.03 -9.24 8.06
N HIS A 586 -7.54 -8.38 7.16
CA HIS A 586 -7.76 -6.95 7.26
C HIS A 586 -9.23 -6.57 7.06
N LEU A 587 -9.93 -7.20 6.12
CA LEU A 587 -11.38 -7.01 5.93
C LEU A 587 -12.17 -7.34 7.21
N GLN A 588 -11.91 -8.50 7.82
CA GLN A 588 -12.60 -8.93 9.04
C GLN A 588 -12.40 -7.90 10.16
N ARG A 589 -11.16 -7.45 10.38
CA ARG A 589 -10.86 -6.42 11.38
C ARG A 589 -11.58 -5.09 11.10
N CYS A 590 -11.66 -4.66 9.85
CA CYS A 590 -12.38 -3.44 9.49
C CYS A 590 -13.89 -3.56 9.76
N LEU A 591 -14.48 -4.73 9.48
CA LEU A 591 -15.90 -4.98 9.75
C LEU A 591 -16.20 -4.99 11.25
N ASP A 592 -15.32 -5.60 12.05
CA ASP A 592 -15.44 -5.60 13.51
C ASP A 592 -15.27 -4.17 14.07
N ASP A 593 -14.34 -3.39 13.54
CA ASP A 593 -14.15 -2.00 13.94
C ASP A 593 -15.35 -1.10 13.59
N LEU A 594 -16.01 -1.34 12.45
CA LEU A 594 -17.27 -0.67 12.12
C LEU A 594 -18.41 -1.05 13.07
N ARG A 595 -18.54 -2.34 13.40
CA ARG A 595 -19.59 -2.88 14.28
C ARG A 595 -19.43 -2.46 15.73
N GLU A 596 -18.22 -2.50 16.27
CA GLU A 596 -17.98 -2.32 17.70
C GLU A 596 -17.62 -0.89 18.09
N ARG A 597 -16.86 -0.18 17.25
CA ARG A 597 -16.21 1.09 17.63
C ARG A 597 -16.84 2.30 16.96
N PHE A 598 -16.84 2.32 15.62
CA PHE A 598 -17.16 3.54 14.88
C PHE A 598 -18.66 3.76 14.69
N ALA A 599 -19.34 2.83 14.02
CA ALA A 599 -20.76 2.97 13.70
C ALA A 599 -21.65 2.47 14.85
N LYS A 600 -21.21 1.42 15.56
CA LYS A 600 -21.98 0.77 16.65
C LYS A 600 -23.36 0.29 16.17
N ILE A 601 -23.40 -0.27 14.96
CA ILE A 601 -24.61 -0.78 14.32
C ILE A 601 -24.39 -2.22 13.84
N GLU A 602 -25.49 -2.93 13.63
CA GLU A 602 -25.43 -4.21 12.96
C GLU A 602 -25.40 -4.02 11.43
N ILE A 603 -24.33 -4.53 10.80
CA ILE A 603 -24.12 -4.47 9.36
C ILE A 603 -24.36 -5.83 8.69
N SER A 604 -25.05 -5.79 7.56
CA SER A 604 -25.11 -6.85 6.55
C SER A 604 -23.97 -6.65 5.56
N VAL A 605 -23.31 -7.73 5.19
CA VAL A 605 -22.06 -7.72 4.41
C VAL A 605 -22.23 -8.67 3.24
N SER A 606 -21.94 -8.21 2.02
CA SER A 606 -21.97 -9.06 0.83
C SER A 606 -20.80 -10.05 0.82
N GLU A 607 -20.86 -11.03 -0.07
CA GLU A 607 -19.68 -11.83 -0.39
C GLU A 607 -18.55 -10.93 -0.94
N PRO A 608 -17.27 -11.26 -0.67
CA PRO A 608 -16.14 -10.51 -1.21
C PRO A 608 -16.14 -10.47 -2.73
N ILE A 609 -16.07 -9.26 -3.26
CA ILE A 609 -15.99 -8.98 -4.69
C ILE A 609 -14.55 -8.67 -5.04
N ILE A 610 -14.08 -9.33 -6.10
CA ILE A 610 -12.81 -9.01 -6.72
C ILE A 610 -13.08 -8.38 -8.08
N PRO A 611 -12.49 -7.21 -8.38
CA PRO A 611 -12.55 -6.67 -9.72
C PRO A 611 -11.77 -7.59 -10.67
N PHE A 612 -12.39 -7.99 -11.77
CA PHE A 612 -11.69 -8.67 -12.87
C PHE A 612 -11.22 -7.63 -13.90
N ARG A 613 -10.37 -8.04 -14.84
CA ARG A 613 -10.10 -7.25 -16.05
C ARG A 613 -10.52 -8.02 -17.29
N GLU A 614 -10.75 -7.30 -18.37
CA GLU A 614 -11.13 -7.89 -19.65
C GLU A 614 -9.99 -7.69 -20.66
N THR A 615 -9.66 -8.73 -21.40
CA THR A 615 -8.63 -8.67 -22.43
C THR A 615 -9.06 -9.40 -23.70
N VAL A 616 -8.34 -9.13 -24.78
CA VAL A 616 -8.49 -9.79 -26.06
C VAL A 616 -7.29 -10.71 -26.27
N ILE A 617 -7.51 -11.91 -26.77
CA ILE A 617 -6.41 -12.79 -27.20
C ILE A 617 -6.38 -12.91 -28.71
N ARG A 618 -5.26 -13.39 -29.26
CA ARG A 618 -5.23 -13.81 -30.66
C ARG A 618 -5.96 -15.14 -30.78
N PRO A 619 -6.80 -15.36 -31.81
CA PRO A 619 -7.38 -16.67 -32.04
C PRO A 619 -6.24 -17.69 -32.25
N PRO A 620 -6.31 -18.87 -31.62
CA PRO A 620 -5.28 -19.89 -31.76
C PRO A 620 -5.14 -20.32 -33.23
N LYS A 621 -3.90 -20.39 -33.72
CA LYS A 621 -3.59 -20.87 -35.08
C LYS A 621 -3.44 -22.41 -35.06
N MET A 622 -4.56 -23.15 -35.06
CA MET A 622 -4.66 -24.62 -35.18
C MET A 622 -4.06 -25.48 -34.05
N ASP A 623 -4.78 -26.57 -33.74
CA ASP A 623 -4.46 -27.63 -32.77
C ASP A 623 -3.12 -28.33 -33.02
N MET A 624 -2.37 -28.60 -31.95
CA MET A 624 -1.21 -29.49 -31.98
C MET A 624 -1.61 -30.97 -31.86
N VAL A 625 -2.44 -31.49 -32.76
CA VAL A 625 -2.38 -32.92 -33.16
C VAL A 625 -3.01 -33.04 -34.55
N ASN A 626 -2.19 -33.23 -35.59
CA ASN A 626 -2.69 -33.64 -36.90
C ASN A 626 -2.79 -35.18 -36.93
N GLU A 627 -4.01 -35.72 -36.97
CA GLU A 627 -4.33 -36.86 -37.83
C GLU A 627 -5.72 -36.62 -38.45
N ASP A 628 -5.79 -36.86 -39.76
CA ASP A 628 -6.94 -36.58 -40.64
C ASP A 628 -8.27 -37.16 -40.13
N LEU A 629 -9.09 -36.35 -39.49
CA LEU A 629 -10.52 -36.58 -39.30
C LEU A 629 -11.29 -35.29 -39.61
N GLY A 630 -11.89 -35.26 -40.79
CA GLY A 630 -13.14 -34.53 -41.08
C GLY A 630 -13.11 -33.01 -41.00
N LYS A 631 -13.37 -32.37 -42.15
CA LYS A 631 -13.70 -30.94 -42.33
C LYS A 631 -14.89 -30.43 -41.47
N GLN A 632 -15.46 -31.23 -40.58
CA GLN A 632 -16.55 -30.91 -39.66
C GLN A 632 -16.05 -30.27 -38.35
N GLN A 633 -14.80 -30.48 -37.93
CA GLN A 633 -14.28 -29.87 -36.68
C GLN A 633 -13.92 -28.39 -36.84
N LYS A 634 -13.58 -27.96 -38.07
CA LYS A 634 -13.52 -26.53 -38.43
C LYS A 634 -14.88 -25.83 -38.32
N VAL A 635 -15.98 -26.58 -38.28
CA VAL A 635 -17.32 -26.03 -38.21
C VAL A 635 -17.71 -25.80 -36.76
N ALA A 636 -17.31 -26.60 -35.76
CA ALA A 636 -17.76 -26.41 -34.36
C ALA A 636 -17.21 -25.14 -33.68
N VAL A 637 -15.89 -24.87 -33.76
CA VAL A 637 -15.28 -23.66 -33.18
C VAL A 637 -15.66 -22.40 -33.97
N ILE A 638 -15.97 -22.53 -35.26
CA ILE A 638 -16.37 -21.40 -36.13
C ILE A 638 -17.89 -21.19 -36.13
N HIS A 639 -18.72 -22.21 -35.89
CA HIS A 639 -20.18 -22.10 -35.74
C HIS A 639 -20.57 -21.56 -34.37
N GLN A 640 -19.92 -21.96 -33.27
CA GLN A 640 -20.22 -21.38 -31.95
C GLN A 640 -19.89 -19.88 -31.92
N VAL A 641 -18.77 -19.48 -32.55
CA VAL A 641 -18.41 -18.06 -32.70
C VAL A 641 -19.34 -17.34 -33.68
N LYS A 642 -19.87 -17.98 -34.73
CA LYS A 642 -20.80 -17.34 -35.68
C LYS A 642 -22.25 -17.26 -35.18
N GLU A 643 -22.75 -18.24 -34.44
CA GLU A 643 -24.15 -18.31 -34.02
C GLU A 643 -24.46 -17.39 -32.83
N GLU A 644 -23.48 -17.08 -31.97
CA GLU A 644 -23.67 -16.18 -30.82
C GLU A 644 -23.14 -14.75 -31.04
N GLN A 645 -22.31 -14.48 -32.05
CA GLN A 645 -21.71 -13.15 -32.27
C GLN A 645 -22.61 -12.06 -32.90
N MET A 646 -23.90 -12.29 -33.19
CA MET A 646 -24.72 -11.24 -33.79
C MET A 646 -26.08 -11.02 -33.12
N LYS A 647 -26.06 -10.17 -32.09
CA LYS A 647 -27.00 -9.03 -32.02
C LYS A 647 -26.23 -7.74 -32.30
N ILE A 648 -25.52 -7.69 -33.43
CA ILE A 648 -24.99 -6.42 -33.92
C ILE A 648 -26.21 -5.64 -34.46
N PRO A 649 -26.52 -4.43 -33.96
CA PRO A 649 -27.65 -3.65 -34.43
C PRO A 649 -27.54 -3.32 -35.92
N GLU A 650 -28.68 -3.19 -36.61
CA GLU A 650 -28.75 -2.73 -37.99
C GLU A 650 -28.06 -1.35 -38.11
N GLY A 651 -26.90 -1.29 -38.78
CA GLY A 651 -26.12 -0.06 -38.98
C GLY A 651 -24.61 -0.15 -38.73
N VAL A 652 -24.11 -1.25 -38.16
CA VAL A 652 -22.67 -1.49 -37.92
C VAL A 652 -22.12 -2.43 -38.99
N GLN A 653 -21.03 -2.04 -39.66
CA GLN A 653 -20.34 -2.90 -40.62
C GLN A 653 -19.07 -3.48 -40.00
N VAL A 654 -18.92 -4.81 -40.05
CA VAL A 654 -17.75 -5.54 -39.54
C VAL A 654 -17.06 -6.26 -40.69
N ASP A 655 -15.82 -5.89 -40.96
CA ASP A 655 -15.00 -6.51 -42.00
C ASP A 655 -14.43 -7.85 -41.55
N SER A 656 -14.05 -8.71 -42.51
CA SER A 656 -13.40 -10.01 -42.25
C SER A 656 -12.06 -9.90 -41.51
N THR A 657 -11.45 -8.71 -41.49
CA THR A 657 -10.22 -8.39 -40.75
C THR A 657 -10.49 -7.96 -39.29
N GLY A 658 -11.75 -7.72 -38.94
CA GLY A 658 -12.20 -7.22 -37.64
C GLY A 658 -12.11 -5.71 -37.49
N LEU A 659 -12.17 -4.94 -38.59
CA LEU A 659 -12.44 -3.51 -38.56
C LEU A 659 -13.95 -3.30 -38.38
N VAL A 660 -14.33 -2.48 -37.41
CA VAL A 660 -15.73 -2.14 -37.16
C VAL A 660 -15.96 -0.68 -37.50
N THR A 661 -16.90 -0.42 -38.40
CA THR A 661 -17.28 0.93 -38.83
C THR A 661 -18.69 1.24 -38.35
N LEU A 662 -18.85 2.36 -37.66
CA LEU A 662 -20.12 2.84 -37.13
C LEU A 662 -20.35 4.27 -37.58
N THR A 663 -21.56 4.54 -38.06
CA THR A 663 -22.01 5.89 -38.41
C THR A 663 -22.85 6.45 -37.27
N THR A 664 -22.57 7.69 -36.88
CA THR A 664 -23.37 8.46 -35.90
C THR A 664 -24.85 8.53 -36.28
N SER A 665 -25.73 8.68 -35.30
CA SER A 665 -27.20 8.68 -35.51
C SER A 665 -27.67 9.79 -36.48
N ASN A 666 -26.96 10.91 -36.52
CA ASN A 666 -27.22 12.01 -37.46
C ASN A 666 -26.55 11.83 -38.83
N LYS A 667 -25.84 10.72 -39.06
CA LYS A 667 -25.09 10.41 -40.28
C LYS A 667 -24.02 11.45 -40.66
N MET A 668 -23.60 12.28 -39.71
CA MET A 668 -22.62 13.36 -39.95
C MET A 668 -21.19 12.91 -39.75
N ALA A 669 -20.94 11.89 -38.92
CA ALA A 669 -19.61 11.30 -38.73
C ALA A 669 -19.63 9.77 -38.82
N THR A 670 -18.60 9.21 -39.43
CA THR A 670 -18.33 7.77 -39.51
C THR A 670 -16.98 7.49 -38.86
N VAL A 671 -16.91 6.50 -37.97
CA VAL A 671 -15.69 6.12 -37.26
C VAL A 671 -15.44 4.62 -37.44
N GLY A 672 -14.21 4.25 -37.80
CA GLY A 672 -13.76 2.88 -37.94
C GLY A 672 -12.62 2.54 -36.98
N VAL A 673 -12.84 1.53 -36.13
CA VAL A 673 -11.88 1.12 -35.09
C VAL A 673 -11.57 -0.38 -35.17
N ARG A 674 -10.30 -0.72 -34.89
CA ARG A 674 -9.80 -2.09 -34.77
C ARG A 674 -9.20 -2.34 -33.39
N ALA A 675 -9.56 -3.46 -32.76
CA ALA A 675 -8.96 -3.92 -31.51
C ALA A 675 -7.81 -4.92 -31.78
N ILE A 676 -6.67 -4.71 -31.12
CA ILE A 676 -5.44 -5.50 -31.23
C ILE A 676 -4.93 -5.85 -29.81
N PRO A 677 -4.58 -7.11 -29.53
CA PRO A 677 -3.99 -7.47 -28.25
C PRO A 677 -2.55 -6.96 -28.13
N LEU A 678 -2.24 -6.34 -27.00
CA LEU A 678 -0.93 -5.81 -26.67
C LEU A 678 -0.03 -6.92 -26.11
N PRO A 679 1.30 -6.89 -26.34
CA PRO A 679 2.23 -7.79 -25.66
C PRO A 679 2.18 -7.59 -24.13
N GLU A 680 2.37 -8.68 -23.37
CA GLU A 680 2.36 -8.64 -21.90
C GLU A 680 3.48 -7.75 -21.34
N GLU A 681 4.67 -7.79 -21.95
CA GLU A 681 5.82 -6.96 -21.56
C GLU A 681 5.51 -5.46 -21.67
N VAL A 682 4.80 -5.04 -22.71
CA VAL A 682 4.36 -3.65 -22.88
C VAL A 682 3.29 -3.30 -21.85
N THR A 683 2.36 -4.23 -21.59
CA THR A 683 1.30 -4.02 -20.59
C THR A 683 1.89 -3.80 -19.20
N ARG A 684 2.88 -4.61 -18.79
CA ARG A 684 3.61 -4.45 -17.52
C ARG A 684 4.37 -3.13 -17.47
N LEU A 685 5.07 -2.78 -18.55
CA LEU A 685 5.79 -1.51 -18.65
C LEU A 685 4.87 -0.29 -18.51
N LEU A 686 3.63 -0.35 -19.03
CA LEU A 686 2.64 0.70 -18.83
C LEU A 686 2.14 0.76 -17.38
N GLU A 687 1.98 -0.38 -16.70
CA GLU A 687 1.58 -0.43 -15.28
C GLU A 687 2.66 0.14 -14.36
N ASP A 688 3.93 -0.17 -14.61
CA ASP A 688 5.04 0.30 -13.78
C ASP A 688 5.25 1.82 -13.89
N ASN A 689 4.86 2.43 -15.02
CA ASN A 689 5.08 3.85 -15.32
C ASN A 689 3.80 4.72 -15.26
N VAL A 690 2.74 4.25 -14.59
CA VAL A 690 1.45 4.98 -14.48
C VAL A 690 1.63 6.41 -13.96
N GLU A 691 2.48 6.62 -12.96
CA GLU A 691 2.72 7.95 -12.38
C GLU A 691 3.40 8.90 -13.37
N LEU A 692 4.37 8.40 -14.13
CA LEU A 692 5.07 9.15 -15.18
C LEU A 692 4.10 9.56 -16.29
N ILE A 693 3.26 8.63 -16.76
CA ILE A 693 2.23 8.92 -17.79
C ILE A 693 1.23 9.96 -17.28
N ARG A 694 0.80 9.84 -16.01
CA ARG A 694 -0.10 10.83 -15.39
C ARG A 694 0.52 12.22 -15.36
N THR A 695 1.81 12.32 -15.04
CA THR A 695 2.50 13.62 -15.02
C THR A 695 2.61 14.19 -16.43
N MET A 696 2.96 13.37 -17.42
CA MET A 696 3.02 13.75 -18.83
C MET A 696 1.67 14.29 -19.34
N GLU A 697 0.56 13.62 -19.03
CA GLU A 697 -0.76 14.10 -19.43
C GLU A 697 -1.16 15.40 -18.72
N GLN A 698 -0.85 15.53 -17.43
CA GLN A 698 -1.07 16.79 -16.71
C GLN A 698 -0.29 17.93 -17.34
N PHE A 699 0.98 17.73 -17.70
CA PHE A 699 1.79 18.71 -18.41
C PHE A 699 1.21 19.04 -19.78
N SER A 700 0.79 18.01 -20.53
CA SER A 700 0.14 18.20 -21.82
C SER A 700 -1.07 19.12 -21.67
N LEU A 701 -1.96 18.88 -20.72
CA LEU A 701 -3.13 19.73 -20.43
C LEU A 701 -2.76 21.16 -20.00
N PHE A 702 -1.73 21.35 -19.16
CA PHE A 702 -1.28 22.68 -18.73
C PHE A 702 -0.59 23.48 -19.83
N ALA A 703 0.06 22.82 -20.79
CA ALA A 703 0.71 23.48 -21.93
C ALA A 703 -0.30 24.22 -22.83
N TRP A 704 -1.59 23.83 -22.84
CA TRP A 704 -2.65 24.55 -23.56
C TRP A 704 -3.07 25.87 -22.89
N GLU A 705 -2.69 26.12 -21.63
CA GLU A 705 -3.06 27.34 -20.88
C GLU A 705 -1.97 28.44 -20.89
N ASP A 706 -0.99 28.38 -21.80
CA ASP A 706 0.04 29.43 -22.03
C ASP A 706 0.88 29.79 -20.78
N LYS A 707 1.03 28.84 -19.83
CA LYS A 707 1.92 28.98 -18.66
C LYS A 707 3.07 27.99 -18.78
N THR A 708 4.23 28.48 -19.20
CA THR A 708 5.48 27.73 -19.23
C THR A 708 5.86 27.33 -17.80
N LEU A 709 5.59 26.08 -17.43
CA LEU A 709 6.21 25.45 -16.27
C LEU A 709 7.59 24.97 -16.72
N ASP A 710 8.64 25.34 -15.98
CA ASP A 710 10.00 24.84 -16.24
C ASP A 710 10.01 23.31 -16.09
N ILE A 711 10.22 22.61 -17.21
CA ILE A 711 10.26 21.16 -17.26
C ILE A 711 11.65 20.72 -16.81
N ASN A 712 11.71 19.84 -15.81
CA ASN A 712 12.97 19.25 -15.35
C ASN A 712 13.55 18.33 -16.45
N GLN A 713 14.81 18.55 -16.80
CA GLN A 713 15.54 17.81 -17.84
C GLN A 713 15.55 16.29 -17.59
N LYS A 714 15.62 15.84 -16.33
CA LYS A 714 15.57 14.41 -15.97
C LYS A 714 14.21 13.74 -16.22
N ILE A 715 13.11 14.50 -16.07
CA ILE A 715 11.78 13.96 -16.37
C ILE A 715 11.64 13.77 -17.89
N LEU A 716 12.20 14.68 -18.69
CA LEU A 716 12.28 14.54 -20.14
C LEU A 716 13.13 13.32 -20.53
N GLU A 717 14.28 13.12 -19.89
CA GLU A 717 15.12 11.93 -20.08
C GLU A 717 14.36 10.63 -19.73
N ASN A 718 13.69 10.58 -18.58
CA ASN A 718 12.87 9.41 -18.19
C ASN A 718 11.73 9.13 -19.17
N ILE A 719 11.07 10.18 -19.69
CA ILE A 719 10.03 10.05 -20.73
C ILE A 719 10.66 9.54 -22.04
N GLN A 720 11.87 9.99 -22.37
CA GLN A 720 12.60 9.55 -23.56
C GLN A 720 13.06 8.08 -23.44
N ASP A 721 13.58 7.67 -22.29
CA ASP A 721 13.91 6.27 -22.00
C ASP A 721 12.68 5.39 -22.05
N PHE A 722 11.57 5.86 -21.51
CA PHE A 722 10.28 5.17 -21.60
C PHE A 722 9.82 5.03 -23.05
N LYS A 723 9.97 6.07 -23.89
CA LYS A 723 9.69 6.01 -25.34
C LYS A 723 10.57 4.95 -26.02
N VAL A 724 11.87 4.93 -25.74
CA VAL A 724 12.81 3.95 -26.32
C VAL A 724 12.47 2.52 -25.91
N LYS A 725 12.14 2.28 -24.63
CA LYS A 725 11.72 0.96 -24.14
C LYS A 725 10.38 0.52 -24.76
N LEU A 726 9.48 1.46 -25.03
CA LEU A 726 8.22 1.18 -25.71
C LEU A 726 8.46 0.78 -27.18
N GLU A 727 9.38 1.47 -27.87
CA GLU A 727 9.79 1.14 -29.24
C GLU A 727 10.50 -0.21 -29.32
N SER A 728 11.35 -0.54 -28.35
CA SER A 728 12.04 -1.83 -28.30
C SER A 728 11.08 -3.00 -28.11
N ASN A 729 10.01 -2.82 -27.33
CA ASN A 729 9.06 -3.88 -27.03
C ASN A 729 7.95 -3.99 -28.10
N LEU A 730 7.66 -2.92 -28.83
CA LEU A 730 6.70 -2.89 -29.95
C LEU A 730 7.36 -3.22 -31.31
N GLN A 731 8.06 -4.36 -31.37
CA GLN A 731 8.69 -4.82 -32.62
C GLN A 731 7.73 -5.67 -33.47
N GLY A 732 7.64 -5.36 -34.77
CA GLY A 732 6.91 -6.15 -35.76
C GLY A 732 6.29 -5.33 -36.88
N HIS A 733 5.90 -6.00 -37.98
CA HIS A 733 5.31 -5.33 -39.16
C HIS A 733 4.04 -4.53 -38.85
N LYS A 734 3.30 -4.90 -37.80
CA LYS A 734 2.07 -4.25 -37.37
C LYS A 734 2.27 -3.01 -36.51
N TRP A 735 3.47 -2.80 -35.97
CA TRP A 735 3.76 -1.79 -34.96
C TRP A 735 4.82 -0.77 -35.42
N ARG A 736 5.25 -0.81 -36.69
CA ARG A 736 6.22 0.16 -37.23
C ARG A 736 5.66 1.58 -37.08
N GLY A 737 6.43 2.44 -36.41
CA GLY A 737 6.04 3.83 -36.16
C GLY A 737 4.88 4.01 -35.18
N ALA A 738 4.37 2.95 -34.54
CA ALA A 738 3.18 3.05 -33.68
C ALA A 738 3.38 4.00 -32.49
N VAL A 739 4.58 4.07 -31.92
CA VAL A 739 4.89 4.92 -30.77
C VAL A 739 4.70 6.42 -31.07
N GLU A 740 5.02 6.84 -32.29
CA GLU A 740 4.81 8.23 -32.73
C GLU A 740 3.33 8.54 -32.99
N HIS A 741 2.49 7.52 -33.18
CA HIS A 741 1.07 7.65 -33.52
C HIS A 741 0.15 7.42 -32.32
N ILE A 742 0.69 7.36 -31.09
CA ILE A 742 -0.10 7.23 -29.87
C ILE A 742 -0.88 8.52 -29.63
N TRP A 743 -2.20 8.39 -29.45
CA TRP A 743 -3.13 9.49 -29.16
C TRP A 743 -3.45 9.65 -27.68
N ALA A 744 -3.65 8.54 -26.97
CA ALA A 744 -3.99 8.54 -25.55
C ALA A 744 -3.75 7.16 -24.92
N PHE A 745 -3.47 7.18 -23.62
CA PHE A 745 -3.47 6.00 -22.77
C PHE A 745 -4.84 5.84 -22.06
N GLY A 746 -5.28 4.63 -21.75
CA GLY A 746 -6.61 4.40 -21.17
C GLY A 746 -6.66 3.21 -20.22
N PRO A 747 -7.59 3.17 -19.24
CA PRO A 747 -8.59 4.18 -18.90
C PRO A 747 -7.98 5.40 -18.15
N ARG A 748 -8.75 6.48 -18.01
CA ARG A 748 -8.41 7.71 -17.25
C ARG A 748 -7.12 8.44 -17.68
N ARG A 749 -6.66 8.29 -18.94
CA ARG A 749 -5.45 8.92 -19.52
C ARG A 749 -4.10 8.38 -19.02
N PHE A 750 -4.08 7.34 -18.20
CA PHE A 750 -2.83 6.76 -17.67
C PHE A 750 -2.83 5.23 -17.55
N GLY A 751 -3.86 4.55 -18.09
CA GLY A 751 -4.00 3.11 -17.96
C GLY A 751 -3.25 2.29 -19.04
N PRO A 752 -3.25 0.95 -18.91
CA PRO A 752 -2.45 0.02 -19.72
C PRO A 752 -3.06 -0.30 -21.10
N ASN A 753 -3.86 0.59 -21.68
CA ASN A 753 -4.41 0.48 -23.04
C ASN A 753 -3.94 1.64 -23.90
N ILE A 754 -3.75 1.39 -25.18
CA ILE A 754 -3.22 2.37 -26.14
C ILE A 754 -4.28 2.70 -27.19
N LEU A 755 -4.44 3.98 -27.49
CA LEU A 755 -5.15 4.45 -28.69
C LEU A 755 -4.14 4.89 -29.74
N LEU A 756 -4.19 4.27 -30.92
CA LEU A 756 -3.37 4.58 -32.08
C LEU A 756 -4.17 5.29 -33.16
N ASN A 757 -3.50 6.22 -33.83
CA ASN A 757 -4.01 6.87 -35.02
C ASN A 757 -3.37 6.30 -36.28
N ASN A 758 -4.20 5.75 -37.16
CA ASN A 758 -3.77 5.27 -38.46
C ASN A 758 -4.65 5.86 -39.59
N ILE A 759 -5.19 7.05 -39.38
CA ILE A 759 -6.00 7.77 -40.38
C ILE A 759 -5.06 8.34 -41.45
N GLU A 760 -5.32 8.01 -42.71
CA GLU A 760 -4.55 8.51 -43.84
C GLU A 760 -4.71 10.04 -43.98
N GLY A 761 -3.61 10.79 -43.88
CA GLY A 761 -3.59 12.25 -44.08
C GLY A 761 -3.92 13.11 -42.85
N TYR A 762 -4.28 12.53 -41.71
CA TYR A 762 -4.53 13.27 -40.45
C TYR A 762 -3.46 12.99 -39.40
N ARG A 763 -2.61 13.98 -39.12
CA ARG A 763 -1.56 13.89 -38.08
C ARG A 763 -1.85 14.85 -36.94
N ARG A 764 -2.45 14.35 -35.86
CA ARG A 764 -2.37 15.00 -34.56
C ARG A 764 -0.91 14.92 -34.06
N PRO A 765 -0.40 15.95 -33.38
CA PRO A 765 0.85 15.81 -32.65
C PRO A 765 0.73 14.69 -31.60
N SER A 766 1.79 13.90 -31.46
CA SER A 766 1.80 12.76 -30.55
C SER A 766 1.69 13.19 -29.08
N VAL A 767 1.37 12.25 -28.17
CA VAL A 767 1.41 12.50 -26.72
C VAL A 767 2.79 12.99 -26.24
N TRP A 768 3.83 12.80 -27.06
CA TRP A 768 5.22 13.21 -26.82
C TRP A 768 5.52 14.68 -27.13
N GLN A 769 4.53 15.54 -27.41
CA GLN A 769 4.74 16.98 -27.63
C GLN A 769 5.54 17.71 -26.54
N CYS A 770 5.58 17.17 -25.31
CA CYS A 770 6.44 17.71 -24.26
C CYS A 770 7.94 17.64 -24.61
N LEU A 771 8.35 16.71 -25.49
CA LEU A 771 9.72 16.51 -25.97
C LEU A 771 10.02 17.30 -27.26
N GLU A 772 9.01 17.52 -28.11
CA GLU A 772 9.15 18.11 -29.44
C GLU A 772 8.50 19.51 -29.49
N ARG A 773 9.31 20.57 -29.35
CA ARG A 773 8.88 21.99 -29.50
C ARG A 773 8.62 22.38 -30.96
N GLU A 774 7.79 21.64 -31.70
CA GLU A 774 7.43 22.05 -33.06
C GLU A 774 6.17 22.94 -33.09
N LYS A 775 6.29 24.06 -33.82
CA LYS A 775 5.19 24.97 -34.13
C LYS A 775 4.38 24.42 -35.31
N GLU A 776 3.05 24.52 -35.19
CA GLU A 776 1.98 23.99 -36.05
C GLU A 776 2.29 23.87 -37.56
N THR A 777 1.96 22.71 -38.15
CA THR A 777 1.50 22.57 -39.54
C THR A 777 -0.04 22.45 -39.56
N GLU A 778 -0.64 23.18 -40.50
CA GLU A 778 -2.06 23.26 -40.94
C GLU A 778 -3.19 22.83 -39.96
N ARG A 779 -4.02 23.80 -39.55
CA ARG A 779 -5.25 23.59 -38.77
C ARG A 779 -6.31 22.89 -39.62
N ALA A 780 -6.51 21.59 -39.42
CA ALA A 780 -7.70 20.88 -39.91
C ALA A 780 -8.90 21.14 -38.98
N GLU A 781 -10.08 21.39 -39.53
CA GLU A 781 -11.37 21.59 -38.81
C GLU A 781 -11.75 20.39 -37.91
N ILE A 782 -11.14 19.24 -38.16
CA ILE A 782 -11.31 17.97 -37.45
C ILE A 782 -10.70 18.02 -36.02
N ARG A 783 -9.70 18.89 -35.79
CA ARG A 783 -8.92 18.95 -34.53
C ARG A 783 -9.77 19.26 -33.30
N ASP A 784 -10.83 20.04 -33.47
CA ASP A 784 -11.70 20.46 -32.36
C ASP A 784 -12.48 19.28 -31.75
N PHE A 785 -12.62 18.17 -32.48
CA PHE A 785 -13.34 16.97 -32.05
C PHE A 785 -12.45 15.85 -31.50
N ASP A 786 -11.12 16.01 -31.47
CA ASP A 786 -10.17 15.03 -30.93
C ASP A 786 -10.54 14.60 -29.50
N ASN A 787 -10.92 15.58 -28.67
CA ASN A 787 -11.33 15.34 -27.29
C ASN A 787 -12.57 14.43 -27.18
N SER A 788 -13.43 14.43 -28.20
CA SER A 788 -14.62 13.57 -28.26
C SER A 788 -14.23 12.11 -28.50
N ILE A 789 -13.29 11.85 -29.42
CA ILE A 789 -12.79 10.49 -29.67
C ILE A 789 -12.04 9.96 -28.43
N VAL A 790 -11.15 10.78 -27.86
CA VAL A 790 -10.37 10.39 -26.68
C VAL A 790 -11.29 10.13 -25.47
N SER A 791 -12.34 10.93 -25.28
CA SER A 791 -13.32 10.71 -24.22
C SER A 791 -14.15 9.45 -24.45
N GLY A 792 -14.57 9.18 -25.70
CA GLY A 792 -15.26 7.94 -26.06
C GLY A 792 -14.41 6.70 -25.80
N PHE A 793 -13.13 6.75 -26.17
CA PHE A 793 -12.14 5.70 -25.87
C PHE A 793 -11.94 5.47 -24.36
N GLN A 794 -11.88 6.54 -23.56
CA GLN A 794 -11.75 6.42 -22.10
C GLN A 794 -12.97 5.76 -21.46
N LEU A 795 -14.17 6.07 -21.95
CA LEU A 795 -15.39 5.42 -21.48
C LEU A 795 -15.44 3.94 -21.90
N ALA A 796 -15.04 3.62 -23.12
CA ALA A 796 -15.01 2.24 -23.60
C ALA A 796 -13.99 1.36 -22.85
N THR A 797 -12.82 1.90 -22.53
CA THR A 797 -11.79 1.19 -21.76
C THR A 797 -12.11 1.09 -20.27
N LEU A 798 -12.94 1.98 -19.73
CA LEU A 798 -13.41 1.93 -18.35
C LEU A 798 -14.49 0.86 -18.14
N SER A 799 -15.43 0.72 -19.08
CA SER A 799 -16.54 -0.24 -19.03
C SER A 799 -16.43 -1.25 -20.18
N GLY A 800 -15.81 -2.40 -19.94
CA GLY A 800 -15.67 -3.49 -20.91
C GLY A 800 -17.00 -4.14 -21.30
N PRO A 801 -17.07 -4.79 -22.48
CA PRO A 801 -18.30 -5.38 -23.00
C PRO A 801 -18.81 -6.62 -22.25
N MET A 802 -17.97 -7.37 -21.53
CA MET A 802 -18.38 -8.64 -20.92
C MET A 802 -19.08 -8.42 -19.59
N CYS A 803 -18.46 -7.64 -18.71
CA CYS A 803 -18.84 -7.51 -17.32
C CYS A 803 -18.82 -6.05 -16.85
N GLU A 804 -18.70 -5.07 -17.76
CA GLU A 804 -18.46 -3.66 -17.43
C GLU A 804 -17.23 -3.48 -16.51
N GLU A 805 -16.21 -4.32 -16.68
CA GLU A 805 -14.95 -4.19 -15.96
C GLU A 805 -13.91 -3.51 -16.87
N PRO A 806 -12.90 -2.81 -16.30
CA PRO A 806 -11.94 -2.10 -17.13
C PRO A 806 -11.09 -3.05 -17.99
N LEU A 807 -10.81 -2.61 -19.23
CA LEU A 807 -9.99 -3.34 -20.18
C LEU A 807 -8.52 -3.28 -19.80
N MET A 808 -7.76 -4.33 -20.15
CA MET A 808 -6.32 -4.41 -19.91
C MET A 808 -5.59 -5.06 -21.09
N GLY A 809 -4.48 -4.46 -21.51
CA GLY A 809 -3.63 -5.00 -22.57
C GLY A 809 -4.27 -4.93 -23.96
N VAL A 810 -5.08 -3.91 -24.23
CA VAL A 810 -5.75 -3.73 -25.54
C VAL A 810 -5.28 -2.45 -26.21
N CYS A 811 -4.91 -2.58 -27.47
CA CYS A 811 -4.63 -1.46 -28.36
C CYS A 811 -5.79 -1.25 -29.33
N PHE A 812 -6.34 -0.04 -29.37
CA PHE A 812 -7.36 0.35 -30.34
C PHE A 812 -6.72 1.22 -31.41
N SER A 813 -6.86 0.84 -32.67
CA SER A 813 -6.39 1.62 -33.82
C SER A 813 -7.59 2.25 -34.53
N VAL A 814 -7.59 3.56 -34.67
CA VAL A 814 -8.57 4.29 -35.49
C VAL A 814 -8.04 4.30 -36.93
N GLU A 815 -8.77 3.67 -37.85
CA GLU A 815 -8.36 3.56 -39.27
C GLU A 815 -9.17 4.50 -40.17
N THR A 816 -10.43 4.78 -39.83
CA THR A 816 -11.28 5.71 -40.61
C THR A 816 -11.97 6.71 -39.70
N TRP A 817 -12.00 7.98 -40.12
CA TRP A 817 -12.76 9.04 -39.48
C TRP A 817 -13.20 10.07 -40.52
N ASP A 818 -14.46 9.99 -40.94
CA ASP A 818 -15.02 10.86 -41.96
C ASP A 818 -16.10 11.77 -41.35
N MET A 819 -15.97 13.09 -41.56
CA MET A 819 -16.98 14.08 -41.16
C MET A 819 -17.62 14.72 -42.40
N LYS A 820 -18.95 14.65 -42.48
CA LYS A 820 -19.75 15.36 -43.49
C LYS A 820 -20.18 16.72 -42.93
N ILE A 821 -19.29 17.72 -43.02
CA ILE A 821 -19.65 19.11 -42.70
C ILE A 821 -20.47 19.63 -43.87
N SER A 822 -21.79 19.69 -43.72
CA SER A 822 -22.65 20.43 -44.64
C SER A 822 -22.59 21.90 -44.23
N VAL A 823 -21.98 22.74 -45.09
CA VAL A 823 -22.23 24.18 -45.06
C VAL A 823 -23.76 24.35 -45.16
N PRO A 824 -24.43 25.09 -44.26
CA PRO A 824 -25.85 25.36 -44.44
C PRO A 824 -26.00 26.22 -45.70
N GLN A 825 -26.31 25.59 -46.82
CA GLN A 825 -26.98 26.28 -47.91
C GLN A 825 -28.34 26.70 -47.34
N ALA A 826 -28.61 28.00 -47.38
CA ALA A 826 -29.94 28.53 -47.12
C ALA A 826 -30.93 27.84 -48.07
N GLN A 827 -31.58 26.79 -47.57
CA GLN A 827 -32.78 26.26 -48.19
C GLN A 827 -33.89 27.26 -47.86
N GLN A 828 -34.26 28.03 -48.88
CA GLN A 828 -35.59 28.60 -49.00
C GLN A 828 -36.57 27.43 -48.94
N ASP A 829 -37.26 27.30 -47.82
CA ASP A 829 -38.42 26.41 -47.71
C ASP A 829 -39.54 26.96 -48.60
N SER A 830 -39.62 26.44 -49.82
CA SER A 830 -40.88 26.35 -50.55
C SER A 830 -41.60 25.10 -50.08
N VAL A 831 -42.66 25.35 -49.31
CA VAL A 831 -43.69 24.41 -48.86
C VAL A 831 -44.28 23.67 -50.06
N ASP A 832 -44.31 22.34 -50.00
CA ASP A 832 -45.35 21.53 -50.63
C ASP A 832 -45.69 20.36 -49.69
N GLU A 833 -46.94 20.35 -49.25
CA GLU A 833 -47.55 19.44 -48.29
C GLU A 833 -47.85 18.06 -48.90
N ASP A 834 -47.69 17.02 -48.08
CA ASP A 834 -48.26 15.69 -48.32
C ASP A 834 -49.73 15.67 -47.88
N SER A 835 -50.58 15.27 -48.82
CA SER A 835 -52.03 15.16 -48.71
C SER A 835 -52.52 13.95 -47.90
N GLN A 836 -53.35 14.17 -46.87
CA GLN A 836 -54.43 13.26 -46.46
C GLN A 836 -55.65 14.05 -45.91
N PRO A 837 -56.88 13.50 -46.01
CA PRO A 837 -58.07 14.29 -46.27
C PRO A 837 -58.77 14.83 -45.02
N SER A 838 -59.44 15.96 -45.25
CA SER A 838 -60.32 16.73 -44.38
C SER A 838 -61.52 15.96 -43.80
N GLU A 839 -61.80 16.18 -42.51
CA GLU A 839 -63.15 16.43 -42.01
C GLU A 839 -63.14 17.70 -41.14
N PRO A 840 -64.12 18.62 -41.26
CA PRO A 840 -64.09 19.91 -40.59
C PRO A 840 -64.94 19.92 -39.32
N ASN A 841 -64.51 20.65 -38.29
CA ASN A 841 -65.26 21.80 -37.75
C ASN A 841 -64.77 22.28 -36.37
N ASN A 842 -64.61 23.60 -36.33
CA ASN A 842 -64.97 24.56 -35.28
C ASN A 842 -64.04 24.80 -34.06
N ASP A 843 -63.60 26.06 -34.08
CA ASP A 843 -63.53 27.04 -32.99
C ASP A 843 -62.36 26.99 -31.99
N ASP A 844 -61.42 27.92 -32.25
CA ASP A 844 -60.56 28.57 -31.28
C ASP A 844 -61.36 29.24 -30.16
N GLN A 845 -60.98 28.97 -28.90
CA GLN A 845 -60.84 30.02 -27.90
C GLN A 845 -59.56 29.82 -27.07
N SER A 846 -58.81 30.90 -27.02
CA SER A 846 -57.68 31.23 -26.14
C SER A 846 -57.86 30.82 -24.67
N GLU A 847 -56.77 30.44 -23.99
CA GLU A 847 -56.31 31.12 -22.77
C GLU A 847 -54.94 30.63 -22.26
N ARG A 848 -54.28 31.55 -21.55
CA ARG A 848 -52.94 31.50 -20.97
C ARG A 848 -52.83 30.56 -19.76
N SER A 849 -51.62 30.04 -19.51
CA SER A 849 -50.99 30.12 -18.17
C SER A 849 -49.50 29.81 -18.21
N ASP A 850 -48.71 30.80 -17.82
CA ASP A 850 -47.30 30.70 -17.40
C ASP A 850 -47.10 29.72 -16.23
N MET A 851 -45.92 29.09 -16.17
CA MET A 851 -45.16 28.96 -14.91
C MET A 851 -43.66 28.75 -15.20
N HIS A 852 -42.89 29.68 -14.64
CA HIS A 852 -41.44 29.73 -14.55
C HIS A 852 -40.85 28.54 -13.78
N GLU A 853 -39.67 28.07 -14.19
CA GLU A 853 -38.57 27.85 -13.24
C GLU A 853 -37.21 28.16 -13.86
N THR A 854 -36.45 28.96 -13.11
CA THR A 854 -35.17 29.57 -13.43
C THR A 854 -34.02 28.81 -12.77
N SER A 855 -32.91 28.58 -13.49
CA SER A 855 -31.58 28.72 -12.89
C SER A 855 -30.53 29.02 -13.96
N SER A 856 -30.11 30.29 -13.98
CA SER A 856 -28.96 30.83 -14.70
C SER A 856 -27.65 30.49 -13.99
N ASN A 857 -26.59 30.23 -14.77
CA ASN A 857 -25.26 30.75 -14.44
C ASN A 857 -24.59 31.24 -15.71
N ARG A 858 -24.65 32.57 -15.92
CA ARG A 858 -23.89 33.31 -16.94
C ARG A 858 -22.57 33.76 -16.32
N SER A 859 -21.45 33.30 -16.86
CA SER A 859 -20.17 34.02 -16.77
C SER A 859 -19.95 34.80 -18.08
N ARG A 860 -19.67 36.10 -17.93
CA ARG A 860 -19.44 37.08 -19.02
C ARG A 860 -17.94 37.36 -19.13
N SER A 861 -17.37 37.24 -20.33
CA SER A 861 -16.49 38.22 -21.00
C SER A 861 -16.08 37.67 -22.39
N ARG A 862 -16.63 38.16 -23.51
CA ARG A 862 -16.08 39.16 -24.48
C ARG A 862 -14.72 38.72 -25.09
N ALA A 863 -14.51 38.65 -26.41
CA ALA A 863 -14.97 39.54 -27.48
C ALA A 863 -15.05 38.84 -28.86
N GLU A 864 -15.89 39.38 -29.72
CA GLU A 864 -16.10 39.01 -31.13
C GLU A 864 -14.82 39.22 -31.96
N ALA A 865 -14.41 38.18 -32.69
CA ALA A 865 -13.63 38.29 -33.91
C ALA A 865 -14.19 37.29 -34.92
N ALA A 866 -14.52 37.78 -36.11
CA ALA A 866 -15.21 37.07 -37.17
C ALA A 866 -14.43 35.84 -37.68
N GLY A 867 -15.07 34.68 -37.60
CA GLY A 867 -14.65 33.40 -38.17
C GLY A 867 -15.57 32.32 -37.59
N GLY A 868 -16.44 31.72 -38.40
CA GLY A 868 -17.42 30.73 -37.93
C GLY A 868 -16.73 29.46 -37.41
N SER A 869 -16.53 29.35 -36.10
CA SER A 869 -16.17 28.09 -35.45
C SER A 869 -17.44 27.29 -35.18
N VAL A 870 -17.51 26.07 -35.68
CA VAL A 870 -18.52 25.08 -35.29
C VAL A 870 -18.49 24.94 -33.77
N ASP A 871 -19.64 24.96 -33.08
CA ASP A 871 -19.71 24.77 -31.63
C ASP A 871 -19.11 23.40 -31.25
N CYS A 872 -17.87 23.41 -30.76
CA CYS A 872 -17.09 22.23 -30.38
C CYS A 872 -17.70 21.48 -29.17
N TYR A 873 -18.65 22.13 -28.48
CA TYR A 873 -19.34 21.63 -27.28
C TYR A 873 -20.85 21.48 -27.51
N GLY A 874 -21.25 21.09 -28.72
CA GLY A 874 -22.64 20.81 -29.09
C GLY A 874 -23.09 19.35 -28.91
N PRO A 875 -24.39 19.05 -29.13
CA PRO A 875 -24.94 17.68 -29.09
C PRO A 875 -24.21 16.68 -29.99
N PHE A 876 -23.59 17.16 -31.08
CA PHE A 876 -22.78 16.36 -32.00
C PHE A 876 -21.53 15.78 -31.34
N SER A 877 -20.83 16.52 -30.46
CA SER A 877 -19.69 16.01 -29.71
C SER A 877 -20.11 14.84 -28.81
N GLY A 878 -21.26 14.96 -28.13
CA GLY A 878 -21.85 13.88 -27.34
C GLY A 878 -22.18 12.63 -28.16
N GLN A 879 -22.76 12.81 -29.37
CA GLN A 879 -23.03 11.69 -30.29
C GLN A 879 -21.75 11.03 -30.80
N LEU A 880 -20.69 11.80 -31.05
CA LEU A 880 -19.39 11.27 -31.47
C LEU A 880 -18.71 10.48 -30.34
N ILE A 881 -18.81 10.94 -29.09
CA ILE A 881 -18.33 10.22 -27.90
C ILE A 881 -19.04 8.86 -27.78
N ALA A 882 -20.37 8.85 -27.92
CA ALA A 882 -21.17 7.63 -27.86
C ALA A 882 -20.84 6.68 -29.01
N ALA A 883 -20.75 7.18 -30.24
CA ALA A 883 -20.38 6.40 -31.42
C ALA A 883 -18.99 5.77 -31.26
N MET A 884 -18.00 6.53 -30.80
CA MET A 884 -16.65 6.00 -30.54
C MET A 884 -16.68 4.92 -29.45
N LYS A 885 -17.42 5.14 -28.36
CA LYS A 885 -17.58 4.16 -27.28
C LYS A 885 -18.14 2.84 -27.81
N ASP A 886 -19.23 2.90 -28.58
CA ASP A 886 -19.88 1.72 -29.14
C ASP A 886 -19.01 1.02 -30.19
N THR A 887 -18.31 1.78 -31.04
CA THR A 887 -17.39 1.22 -32.05
C THR A 887 -16.26 0.42 -31.39
N CYS A 888 -15.64 0.96 -30.33
CA CYS A 888 -14.65 0.24 -29.53
C CYS A 888 -15.23 -1.03 -28.90
N ARG A 889 -16.45 -0.95 -28.34
CA ARG A 889 -17.13 -2.07 -27.71
C ARG A 889 -17.38 -3.21 -28.70
N TYR A 890 -17.88 -2.90 -29.89
CA TYR A 890 -18.10 -3.88 -30.96
C TYR A 890 -16.79 -4.43 -31.53
N ALA A 891 -15.76 -3.59 -31.69
CA ALA A 891 -14.43 -4.03 -32.13
C ALA A 891 -13.80 -5.02 -31.15
N PHE A 892 -14.01 -4.84 -29.85
CA PHE A 892 -13.60 -5.80 -28.83
C PHE A 892 -14.43 -7.09 -28.92
N GLN A 893 -15.75 -6.98 -29.09
CA GLN A 893 -16.64 -8.14 -29.20
C GLN A 893 -16.37 -9.03 -30.43
N ALA A 894 -15.88 -8.43 -31.52
CA ALA A 894 -15.50 -9.13 -32.74
C ALA A 894 -14.25 -10.03 -32.58
N LYS A 895 -13.50 -9.91 -31.49
CA LYS A 895 -12.32 -10.72 -31.19
C LYS A 895 -12.61 -11.72 -30.07
N PRO A 896 -11.83 -12.80 -29.92
CA PRO A 896 -12.01 -13.72 -28.80
C PRO A 896 -11.61 -13.05 -27.49
N GLN A 897 -12.57 -13.00 -26.56
CA GLN A 897 -12.47 -12.26 -25.31
C GLN A 897 -12.08 -13.21 -24.17
N ARG A 898 -11.29 -12.72 -23.21
CA ARG A 898 -10.90 -13.47 -22.02
C ARG A 898 -10.99 -12.59 -20.78
N LEU A 899 -11.29 -13.22 -19.65
CA LEU A 899 -11.22 -12.60 -18.34
C LEU A 899 -9.78 -12.75 -17.80
N MET A 900 -9.27 -11.69 -17.18
CA MET A 900 -8.04 -11.73 -16.39
C MET A 900 -8.41 -11.72 -14.91
N ALA A 901 -7.87 -12.70 -14.19
CA ALA A 901 -7.99 -12.78 -12.75
C ALA A 901 -6.80 -12.09 -12.07
N ALA A 902 -7.04 -11.48 -10.92
CA ALA A 902 -5.96 -11.09 -10.02
C ALA A 902 -5.33 -12.35 -9.43
N MET A 903 -4.00 -12.41 -9.39
CA MET A 903 -3.24 -13.52 -8.80
C MET A 903 -2.46 -13.05 -7.58
N TYR A 904 -2.57 -13.80 -6.49
CA TYR A 904 -1.65 -13.73 -5.38
C TYR A 904 -0.46 -14.64 -5.62
N THR A 905 0.74 -14.13 -5.38
CA THR A 905 1.87 -15.00 -5.07
C THR A 905 1.74 -15.44 -3.62
N CYS A 906 1.78 -16.75 -3.43
CA CYS A 906 1.69 -17.41 -2.15
C CYS A 906 3.06 -18.00 -1.81
N GLU A 907 3.67 -17.50 -0.75
CA GLU A 907 4.88 -18.10 -0.20
C GLU A 907 4.51 -18.90 1.05
N ILE A 908 4.75 -20.21 0.99
CA ILE A 908 4.34 -21.16 2.03
C ILE A 908 5.59 -21.79 2.61
N MET A 909 5.75 -21.66 3.93
CA MET A 909 6.75 -22.41 4.69
C MET A 909 6.07 -23.67 5.24
N ALA A 910 6.60 -24.85 4.93
CA ALA A 910 6.03 -26.13 5.32
C ALA A 910 7.10 -27.20 5.55
N THR A 911 6.84 -28.16 6.45
CA THR A 911 7.73 -29.33 6.62
C THR A 911 7.45 -30.40 5.57
N ALA A 912 8.44 -31.28 5.33
CA ALA A 912 8.31 -32.40 4.37
C ALA A 912 7.04 -33.26 4.56
N GLU A 913 6.63 -33.48 5.82
CA GLU A 913 5.51 -34.35 6.17
C GLU A 913 4.15 -33.81 5.69
N VAL A 914 4.00 -32.49 5.58
CA VAL A 914 2.72 -31.84 5.28
C VAL A 914 2.59 -31.35 3.84
N LEU A 915 3.67 -31.43 3.04
CA LEU A 915 3.70 -30.99 1.64
C LEU A 915 2.57 -31.61 0.81
N GLY A 916 2.35 -32.92 0.91
CA GLY A 916 1.29 -33.59 0.15
C GLY A 916 -0.12 -33.06 0.46
N ARG A 917 -0.39 -32.71 1.73
CA ARG A 917 -1.68 -32.12 2.14
C ARG A 917 -1.82 -30.69 1.67
N MET A 918 -0.72 -29.92 1.66
CA MET A 918 -0.67 -28.56 1.17
C MET A 918 -0.91 -28.50 -0.34
N TYR A 919 -0.22 -29.33 -1.13
CA TYR A 919 -0.45 -29.41 -2.58
C TYR A 919 -1.89 -29.79 -2.91
N ALA A 920 -2.51 -30.68 -2.15
CA ALA A 920 -3.92 -31.01 -2.33
C ALA A 920 -4.87 -29.82 -2.10
N VAL A 921 -4.53 -28.87 -1.20
CA VAL A 921 -5.31 -27.64 -1.00
C VAL A 921 -5.05 -26.65 -2.13
N LEU A 922 -3.79 -26.48 -2.54
CA LEU A 922 -3.40 -25.62 -3.66
C LEU A 922 -4.10 -26.05 -4.96
N SER A 923 -3.99 -27.33 -5.34
CA SER A 923 -4.62 -27.83 -6.57
C SER A 923 -6.14 -27.74 -6.56
N LYS A 924 -6.78 -27.88 -5.39
CA LYS A 924 -8.24 -27.69 -5.24
C LYS A 924 -8.67 -26.24 -5.55
N ARG A 925 -7.79 -25.28 -5.33
CA ARG A 925 -8.03 -23.84 -5.51
C ARG A 925 -7.32 -23.27 -6.75
N GLU A 926 -6.97 -24.14 -7.70
CA GLU A 926 -6.28 -23.77 -8.96
C GLU A 926 -4.93 -23.08 -8.76
N GLY A 927 -4.26 -23.37 -7.64
CA GLY A 927 -2.92 -22.88 -7.38
C GLY A 927 -1.86 -23.58 -8.23
N ARG A 928 -0.97 -22.83 -8.87
CA ARG A 928 0.18 -23.35 -9.63
C ARG A 928 1.47 -23.08 -8.87
N VAL A 929 2.26 -24.13 -8.64
CA VAL A 929 3.57 -24.02 -8.00
C VAL A 929 4.58 -23.50 -9.03
N LEU A 930 5.31 -22.45 -8.69
CA LEU A 930 6.37 -21.88 -9.51
C LEU A 930 7.73 -22.46 -9.13
N GLN A 931 8.00 -22.54 -7.83
CA GLN A 931 9.31 -22.91 -7.30
C GLN A 931 9.16 -23.61 -5.94
N GLU A 932 10.00 -24.61 -5.72
CA GLU A 932 10.11 -25.35 -4.46
C GLU A 932 11.59 -25.37 -4.06
N GLU A 933 11.89 -24.80 -2.89
CA GLU A 933 13.26 -24.74 -2.36
C GLU A 933 13.30 -25.30 -0.93
N MET A 934 14.30 -26.13 -0.64
CA MET A 934 14.56 -26.58 0.73
C MET A 934 15.42 -25.53 1.45
N LYS A 935 15.01 -25.10 2.64
CA LYS A 935 15.76 -24.12 3.43
C LYS A 935 16.93 -24.80 4.13
N GLU A 936 18.15 -24.48 3.70
CA GLU A 936 19.36 -25.09 4.24
C GLU A 936 19.49 -24.95 5.75
N GLY A 937 19.68 -26.08 6.46
CA GLY A 937 19.82 -26.11 7.92
C GLY A 937 18.53 -26.30 8.70
N THR A 938 17.38 -26.37 8.03
CA THR A 938 16.07 -26.70 8.63
C THR A 938 15.35 -27.75 7.78
N ASP A 939 14.40 -28.49 8.39
CA ASP A 939 13.55 -29.45 7.65
C ASP A 939 12.35 -28.77 6.95
N MET A 940 12.45 -27.45 6.73
CA MET A 940 11.40 -26.62 6.16
C MET A 940 11.66 -26.39 4.67
N PHE A 941 10.58 -26.45 3.90
CA PHE A 941 10.51 -26.10 2.49
C PHE A 941 9.82 -24.75 2.34
N ILE A 942 10.32 -23.95 1.40
CA ILE A 942 9.71 -22.73 0.94
C ILE A 942 9.12 -23.03 -0.44
N ILE A 943 7.80 -22.93 -0.55
CA ILE A 943 7.06 -23.13 -1.79
C ILE A 943 6.52 -21.78 -2.25
N LYS A 944 6.90 -21.38 -3.46
CA LYS A 944 6.33 -20.21 -4.13
C LYS A 944 5.31 -20.70 -5.15
N ALA A 945 4.06 -20.32 -4.95
CA ALA A 945 2.95 -20.64 -5.83
C ALA A 945 2.18 -19.39 -6.25
N VAL A 946 1.40 -19.46 -7.31
CA VAL A 946 0.41 -18.45 -7.68
C VAL A 946 -0.99 -19.00 -7.42
N LEU A 947 -1.87 -18.15 -6.91
CA LEU A 947 -3.24 -18.50 -6.53
C LEU A 947 -4.20 -17.39 -6.96
N PRO A 948 -5.32 -17.70 -7.64
CA PRO A 948 -6.33 -16.70 -7.95
C PRO A 948 -6.90 -16.04 -6.68
N VAL A 949 -7.00 -14.72 -6.66
CA VAL A 949 -7.52 -13.97 -5.50
C VAL A 949 -8.95 -14.42 -5.15
N ALA A 950 -9.75 -14.80 -6.15
CA ALA A 950 -11.12 -15.28 -5.97
C ALA A 950 -11.23 -16.57 -5.17
N GLU A 951 -10.24 -17.45 -5.29
CA GLU A 951 -10.22 -18.74 -4.61
C GLU A 951 -9.37 -18.70 -3.33
N SER A 952 -8.78 -17.55 -3.01
CA SER A 952 -7.91 -17.36 -1.84
C SER A 952 -8.67 -17.17 -0.52
N PHE A 953 -9.98 -16.88 -0.55
CA PHE A 953 -10.76 -16.69 0.68
C PHE A 953 -10.89 -17.99 1.48
N GLY A 954 -10.51 -17.93 2.76
CA GLY A 954 -10.43 -19.08 3.66
C GLY A 954 -9.28 -20.04 3.34
N PHE A 955 -8.39 -19.71 2.41
CA PHE A 955 -7.25 -20.57 2.04
C PHE A 955 -6.26 -20.74 3.19
N ALA A 956 -5.91 -19.66 3.88
CA ALA A 956 -4.98 -19.69 5.00
C ALA A 956 -5.48 -20.58 6.13
N ASP A 957 -6.76 -20.45 6.47
CA ASP A 957 -7.41 -21.27 7.50
C ASP A 957 -7.54 -22.74 7.08
N GLU A 958 -7.83 -23.02 5.80
CA GLU A 958 -7.91 -24.38 5.27
C GLU A 958 -6.54 -25.08 5.33
N ILE A 959 -5.47 -24.40 4.93
CA ILE A 959 -4.10 -24.94 5.05
C ILE A 959 -3.74 -25.13 6.52
N ARG A 960 -3.97 -24.14 7.37
CA ARG A 960 -3.63 -24.21 8.80
C ARG A 960 -4.38 -25.36 9.48
N LYS A 961 -5.64 -25.59 9.12
CA LYS A 961 -6.45 -26.71 9.63
C LYS A 961 -5.97 -28.08 9.13
N ARG A 962 -5.63 -28.23 7.83
CA ARG A 962 -5.16 -29.52 7.29
C ARG A 962 -3.74 -29.90 7.70
N THR A 963 -2.90 -28.90 7.97
CA THR A 963 -1.50 -29.07 8.38
C THR A 963 -1.29 -28.94 9.89
N SER A 964 -2.37 -28.79 10.67
CA SER A 964 -2.32 -28.56 12.11
C SER A 964 -1.43 -27.35 12.51
N GLY A 965 -1.33 -26.36 11.64
CA GLY A 965 -0.52 -25.15 11.84
C GLY A 965 0.95 -25.27 11.42
N LEU A 966 1.39 -26.40 10.88
CA LEU A 966 2.77 -26.59 10.41
C LEU A 966 3.06 -25.92 9.07
N ALA A 967 2.02 -25.51 8.34
CA ALA A 967 2.16 -24.66 7.17
C ALA A 967 1.37 -23.36 7.37
N SER A 968 2.01 -22.24 7.06
CA SER A 968 1.38 -20.92 7.06
C SER A 968 1.63 -20.24 5.72
N PRO A 969 0.60 -20.03 4.89
CA PRO A 969 0.75 -19.29 3.64
C PRO A 969 0.80 -17.79 3.90
N GLN A 970 1.54 -17.08 3.06
CA GLN A 970 1.56 -15.61 3.00
C GLN A 970 1.17 -15.19 1.59
N LEU A 971 0.14 -14.36 1.49
CA LEU A 971 -0.43 -13.93 0.22
C LEU A 971 0.01 -12.50 -0.06
N VAL A 972 0.59 -12.27 -1.23
CA VAL A 972 0.99 -10.94 -1.72
C VAL A 972 0.46 -10.78 -3.14
N PHE A 973 -0.11 -9.62 -3.46
CA PHE A 973 -0.52 -9.32 -4.83
C PHE A 973 0.68 -9.32 -5.78
N SER A 974 0.52 -10.00 -6.91
CA SER A 974 1.59 -10.13 -7.91
C SER A 974 1.23 -9.42 -9.21
N HIS A 975 0.22 -9.93 -9.93
CA HIS A 975 -0.17 -9.41 -11.25
C HIS A 975 -1.54 -9.94 -11.68
N TRP A 976 -1.99 -9.50 -12.85
CA TRP A 976 -3.19 -9.99 -13.53
C TRP A 976 -2.81 -11.09 -14.54
N GLU A 977 -3.46 -12.25 -14.46
CA GLU A 977 -3.22 -13.39 -15.37
C GLU A 977 -4.48 -13.71 -16.16
N VAL A 978 -4.32 -14.05 -17.46
CA VAL A 978 -5.43 -14.46 -18.32
C VAL A 978 -5.92 -15.86 -17.91
N ILE A 979 -7.23 -16.00 -17.66
CA ILE A 979 -7.83 -17.31 -17.44
C ILE A 979 -7.86 -18.07 -18.77
N GLY A 980 -7.30 -19.28 -18.78
CA GLY A 980 -7.21 -20.10 -20.00
C GLY A 980 -8.57 -20.53 -20.55
N SER A 981 -9.56 -20.72 -19.68
CA SER A 981 -10.93 -21.14 -20.03
C SER A 981 -11.71 -20.03 -20.74
N ASP A 982 -12.48 -20.41 -21.76
CA ASP A 982 -13.32 -19.47 -22.50
C ASP A 982 -14.58 -19.12 -21.71
N PRO A 983 -14.84 -17.84 -21.36
CA PRO A 983 -16.01 -17.46 -20.57
C PRO A 983 -17.37 -17.63 -21.29
N PHE A 984 -17.38 -17.89 -22.59
CA PHE A 984 -18.61 -18.11 -23.38
C PHE A 984 -18.87 -19.58 -23.71
N TRP A 985 -17.91 -20.46 -23.47
CA TRP A 985 -18.06 -21.87 -23.84
C TRP A 985 -19.03 -22.60 -22.91
N VAL A 986 -20.05 -23.20 -23.51
CA VAL A 986 -21.02 -24.11 -22.89
C VAL A 986 -21.03 -25.39 -23.72
N PRO A 987 -20.89 -26.58 -23.11
CA PRO A 987 -20.94 -27.84 -23.87
C PRO A 987 -22.34 -28.00 -24.50
N THR A 988 -22.37 -28.17 -25.82
CA THR A 988 -23.62 -28.26 -26.58
C THR A 988 -24.02 -29.71 -26.90
N THR A 989 -23.07 -30.64 -26.89
CA THR A 989 -23.31 -32.06 -27.20
C THR A 989 -22.72 -33.00 -26.14
N GLU A 990 -23.30 -34.20 -26.01
CA GLU A 990 -22.80 -35.26 -25.10
C GLU A 990 -21.42 -35.79 -25.54
N GLU A 991 -21.09 -35.70 -26.83
CA GLU A 991 -19.78 -36.10 -27.37
C GLU A 991 -18.69 -35.08 -27.02
N GLU A 992 -19.00 -33.77 -27.06
CA GLU A 992 -18.14 -32.71 -26.51
C GLU A 992 -17.92 -32.90 -25.00
N TYR A 993 -18.95 -33.40 -24.30
CA TYR A 993 -18.93 -33.72 -22.87
C TYR A 993 -17.99 -34.90 -22.52
N LEU A 994 -17.91 -35.91 -23.38
CA LEU A 994 -17.07 -37.10 -23.20
C LEU A 994 -15.61 -36.87 -23.60
N HIS A 995 -15.35 -36.01 -24.57
CA HIS A 995 -14.00 -35.77 -25.11
C HIS A 995 -13.08 -34.94 -24.20
N PHE A 996 -13.64 -34.01 -23.41
CA PHE A 996 -12.84 -33.08 -22.63
C PHE A 996 -12.31 -33.63 -21.29
N GLY A 997 -12.71 -34.84 -20.89
CA GLY A 997 -12.12 -35.55 -19.75
C GLY A 997 -12.26 -34.87 -18.38
N GLU A 998 -12.91 -33.72 -18.29
CA GLU A 998 -13.24 -33.07 -17.04
C GLU A 998 -14.40 -33.82 -16.40
N LYS A 999 -14.24 -34.18 -15.12
CA LYS A 999 -15.27 -34.86 -14.34
C LYS A 999 -16.60 -34.12 -14.51
N ALA A 1000 -17.68 -34.86 -14.70
CA ALA A 1000 -19.05 -34.43 -14.97
C ALA A 1000 -19.64 -33.32 -14.07
N ASP A 1001 -18.93 -32.90 -13.02
CA ASP A 1001 -19.33 -31.93 -12.00
C ASP A 1001 -18.58 -30.57 -12.08
N SER A 1002 -17.62 -30.40 -12.99
CA SER A 1002 -16.75 -29.21 -13.06
C SER A 1002 -17.35 -28.14 -13.98
N ALA A 1003 -18.04 -27.14 -13.42
CA ALA A 1003 -18.53 -26.01 -14.21
C ALA A 1003 -17.37 -25.13 -14.71
N ASN A 1004 -17.48 -24.58 -15.92
CA ASN A 1004 -16.51 -23.63 -16.48
C ASN A 1004 -16.33 -22.43 -15.52
N GLN A 1005 -15.15 -22.33 -14.93
CA GLN A 1005 -14.85 -21.33 -13.89
C GLN A 1005 -14.89 -19.90 -14.45
N ALA A 1006 -14.44 -19.67 -15.69
CA ALA A 1006 -14.50 -18.36 -16.34
C ALA A 1006 -15.96 -17.91 -16.54
N LEU A 1007 -16.85 -18.83 -16.91
CA LEU A 1007 -18.28 -18.58 -17.02
C LEU A 1007 -18.90 -18.29 -15.64
N LYS A 1008 -18.49 -19.01 -14.60
CA LYS A 1008 -18.93 -18.77 -13.21
C LYS A 1008 -18.57 -17.35 -12.75
N TYR A 1009 -17.32 -16.92 -12.96
CA TYR A 1009 -16.90 -15.55 -12.63
C TYR A 1009 -17.67 -14.50 -13.44
N ARG A 1010 -17.81 -14.70 -14.76
CA ARG A 1010 -18.60 -13.79 -15.62
C ARG A 1010 -20.03 -13.63 -15.11
N ASN A 1011 -20.71 -14.74 -14.86
CA ASN A 1011 -22.11 -14.72 -14.42
C ASN A 1011 -22.25 -14.13 -13.01
N ALA A 1012 -21.30 -14.39 -12.10
CA ALA A 1012 -21.30 -13.77 -10.77
C ALA A 1012 -21.20 -12.23 -10.85
N VAL A 1013 -20.27 -11.70 -11.66
CA VAL A 1013 -20.11 -10.25 -11.84
C VAL A 1013 -21.34 -9.64 -12.52
N ARG A 1014 -21.88 -10.28 -13.56
CA ARG A 1014 -23.07 -9.79 -14.28
C ARG A 1014 -24.32 -9.76 -13.40
N ARG A 1015 -24.60 -10.83 -12.62
CA ARG A 1015 -25.74 -10.85 -11.68
C ARG A 1015 -25.65 -9.69 -10.69
N ARG A 1016 -24.46 -9.42 -10.17
CA ARG A 1016 -24.26 -8.33 -9.21
C ARG A 1016 -24.53 -6.96 -9.82
N LYS A 1017 -24.03 -6.70 -11.03
CA LYS A 1017 -24.26 -5.42 -11.73
C LYS A 1017 -25.67 -5.28 -12.30
N GLY A 1018 -26.54 -6.27 -12.11
CA GLY A 1018 -27.88 -6.29 -12.70
C GLY A 1018 -27.87 -6.47 -14.22
N LEU A 1019 -26.74 -6.94 -14.79
CA LEU A 1019 -26.60 -7.20 -16.22
C LEU A 1019 -27.28 -8.52 -16.57
N TYR A 1020 -27.80 -8.60 -17.80
CA TYR A 1020 -28.47 -9.81 -18.29
C TYR A 1020 -27.55 -11.03 -18.25
N VAL A 1021 -28.03 -12.14 -17.68
CA VAL A 1021 -27.35 -13.43 -17.65
C VAL A 1021 -28.17 -14.44 -18.42
N GLU A 1022 -27.53 -15.14 -19.34
CA GLU A 1022 -28.14 -16.22 -20.14
C GLU A 1022 -28.25 -17.49 -19.29
N GLU A 1023 -29.15 -17.46 -18.31
CA GLU A 1023 -29.51 -18.65 -17.55
C GLU A 1023 -30.81 -19.19 -18.14
N LYS A 1024 -30.81 -20.44 -18.63
CA LYS A 1024 -32.02 -21.11 -19.10
C LYS A 1024 -32.96 -21.29 -17.90
N LEU A 1025 -33.82 -20.30 -17.64
CA LEU A 1025 -34.74 -20.31 -16.48
C LEU A 1025 -35.76 -21.46 -16.58
N VAL A 1026 -35.97 -22.01 -17.78
CA VAL A 1026 -36.85 -23.15 -18.04
C VAL A 1026 -36.30 -23.97 -19.22
N GLU A 1027 -35.80 -25.19 -18.99
CA GLU A 1027 -35.37 -26.10 -20.08
C GLU A 1027 -36.51 -26.56 -20.98
N HIS A 1028 -37.76 -26.48 -20.49
CA HIS A 1028 -38.95 -26.91 -21.22
C HIS A 1028 -40.16 -25.99 -20.97
N ALA A 1029 -40.15 -24.77 -21.50
CA ALA A 1029 -41.32 -23.89 -21.46
C ALA A 1029 -42.55 -24.51 -22.16
N GLU A 1030 -42.34 -25.32 -23.21
CA GLU A 1030 -43.43 -25.98 -23.94
C GLU A 1030 -44.13 -27.11 -23.15
N LYS A 1031 -43.43 -27.75 -22.19
CA LYS A 1031 -44.01 -28.87 -21.42
C LYS A 1031 -44.95 -28.41 -20.29
N GLN A 1032 -44.91 -27.15 -19.86
CA GLN A 1032 -45.81 -26.65 -18.80
C GLN A 1032 -47.28 -26.52 -19.26
N ARG A 1033 -47.54 -26.30 -20.56
CA ARG A 1033 -48.91 -26.30 -21.11
C ARG A 1033 -49.47 -27.70 -21.34
N THR A 1034 -48.63 -28.72 -21.50
CA THR A 1034 -49.06 -30.11 -21.73
C THR A 1034 -49.14 -30.93 -20.44
N LEU A 1035 -48.34 -30.62 -19.41
CA LEU A 1035 -48.42 -31.25 -18.10
C LEU A 1035 -49.68 -30.91 -17.29
N SER A 1036 -50.31 -29.77 -17.55
CA SER A 1036 -51.55 -29.33 -16.88
C SER A 1036 -52.84 -29.86 -17.54
N LYS A 1037 -52.74 -30.59 -18.65
CA LYS A 1037 -53.91 -31.21 -19.32
C LYS A 1037 -54.08 -32.71 -19.03
N ASN A 1038 -53.14 -33.36 -18.34
CA ASN A 1038 -53.26 -34.75 -17.89
C ASN A 1038 -52.69 -34.95 -16.47
N LYS A 1039 -53.12 -34.10 -15.54
CA LYS A 1039 -53.02 -34.36 -14.10
C LYS A 1039 -54.27 -33.88 -13.39
#